data_AF-A0A0M9AE32-F1
#
_entry.id   AF-A0A0M9AE32-F1
#
_cell.length_a   1.000
_cell.length_b   1.000
_cell.length_c   1.000
_cell.angle_alpha   90.00
_cell.angle_beta   90.00
_cell.angle_gamma   90.00
#
_symmetry.space_group_name_H-M   'P 1'
#
loop_
_entity.id
_entity.type
_entity.pdbx_description
1 polymer ?
#
loop_
_entity_poly.entity_id
_entity_poly.type
_entity_poly.pdbx_seq_one_letter_code
_entity_poly.pdbx_strand_id
1 'polypeptide(L)'
;MRWLSARTLVSQHGVPKSELWKGFSGAPTAAKAAVGCLAPFLFLGLALAQGLVLPFEGPRGYTLAQAFAEGLKAPPPTLLALLLPEPPWRDGYELVGGLYSRAGARLAREITGADWVLLGREEERGLRLFLAGKEGVKEGLFANLGAAWLWLQKEGLAPKFSALPAPKGDEARLQALARGEDPDPLHRSALDLREGRGAGLLLGLLPERLLLFWQGRLPRAYGLLRLFAEGKREEALKEAEALLSGDALERTAAHLVLRALEDPRWPASARALKEAFPESPLAWEEVSFAAFQEGKGEEAKEALLQAIRLRPDSWLYWTNLGWALYLTGDLPRAIRASERAVALNPNATAYYNLGLFRAIYGDYLGAKAAYDRALRLDEGEDFQEALKDLEARGEPLALFFRAYVAERAGLEAKALYRAFLEAHPRHPAAFAARRALARLEGGELRLFLEKLTLIPGDLEARPFRAGEAVFPEVRLEGRPYLLRAPLESLLFREGEEVGRAEKPLGFPPLTAGLKEVAPALTLPEPGRYTLEVRYGEAKALVPLEVGPPSLARRLYALGLTPKDLSGTPLLTPKEALGPEGERLLLERTLEALKEAAPLATSPSLTAPLPKGPYQGKSVQEILKNPSPDLVRAFYEHVLENPEALGENDVVNGFVEWLLGP
;
A
#
# COMPACT_ATOMS: atom_id res chain seq x y z
N MET A 1 16.78 12.15 1.35
CA MET A 1 16.51 13.36 0.54
C MET A 1 15.37 14.18 1.18
N ARG A 2 15.51 15.52 1.15
CA ARG A 2 14.55 16.58 1.50
C ARG A 2 14.01 16.68 2.94
N TRP A 3 14.83 17.25 3.83
CA TRP A 3 14.33 18.08 4.93
C TRP A 3 13.98 19.46 4.35
N LEU A 4 12.68 19.75 4.19
CA LEU A 4 12.21 21.09 3.85
C LEU A 4 12.08 21.94 5.11
N SER A 5 12.69 23.11 5.03
CA SER A 5 12.82 24.17 6.02
C SER A 5 11.49 24.75 6.49
N ALA A 6 11.39 25.08 7.78
CA ALA A 6 10.54 26.14 8.28
C ALA A 6 11.38 27.13 9.10
N ARG A 7 11.87 28.16 8.42
CA ARG A 7 12.44 29.39 9.00
C ARG A 7 11.33 30.45 8.98
N THR A 8 11.42 31.41 9.92
CA THR A 8 10.53 32.58 10.22
C THR A 8 9.39 32.24 11.21
N LEU A 9 9.21 32.94 12.34
CA LEU A 9 9.47 34.35 12.67
C LEU A 9 10.37 34.59 13.90
N VAL A 10 11.19 35.64 13.80
CA VAL A 10 11.80 36.38 14.93
C VAL A 10 11.45 37.86 14.77
N SER A 11 11.34 38.53 15.93
CA SER A 11 11.15 39.97 16.19
C SER A 11 9.68 40.39 16.26
N GLN A 12 9.22 41.19 17.24
CA GLN A 12 9.87 42.29 17.95
C GLN A 12 9.27 42.45 19.36
N HIS A 13 10.11 42.73 20.36
CA HIS A 13 10.03 43.90 21.27
C HIS A 13 10.97 43.68 22.45
N GLY A 14 12.02 44.51 22.52
CA GLY A 14 12.87 44.62 23.69
C GLY A 14 12.28 45.55 24.73
N VAL A 15 12.69 45.35 26.00
CA VAL A 15 12.96 46.33 27.07
C VAL A 15 13.33 45.52 28.35
N PRO A 16 14.21 46.03 29.25
CA PRO A 16 15.21 45.23 29.94
C PRO A 16 14.87 44.78 31.38
N LYS A 17 15.67 43.83 31.88
CA LYS A 17 15.72 43.38 33.28
C LYS A 17 16.26 44.50 34.20
N SER A 18 15.41 45.10 35.02
CA SER A 18 15.70 45.50 36.41
C SER A 18 14.50 46.25 36.99
N GLU A 19 14.31 46.07 38.30
CA GLU A 19 13.26 46.67 39.14
C GLU A 19 11.87 46.01 39.07
N LEU A 20 11.53 45.28 40.14
CA LEU A 20 10.29 45.43 40.93
C LEU A 20 10.27 44.34 42.01
N TRP A 21 11.14 44.49 43.02
CA TRP A 21 10.92 43.93 44.35
C TRP A 21 10.90 45.10 45.32
N LYS A 22 9.71 45.55 45.71
CA LYS A 22 9.47 46.31 46.94
C LYS A 22 7.98 46.42 47.22
N GLY A 23 7.60 45.97 48.42
CA GLY A 23 6.35 46.32 49.07
C GLY A 23 5.31 45.21 49.07
N PHE A 24 5.24 44.42 50.15
CA PHE A 24 4.17 44.59 51.14
C PHE A 24 4.43 43.67 52.33
N SER A 25 4.73 44.29 53.48
CA SER A 25 4.75 43.69 54.80
C SER A 25 3.41 43.95 55.48
N GLY A 26 2.70 42.89 55.89
CA GLY A 26 1.47 42.94 56.68
C GLY A 26 0.84 41.55 56.81
N ALA A 27 1.09 40.86 57.93
CA ALA A 27 0.36 39.65 58.35
C ALA A 27 -0.80 40.05 59.29
N PRO A 28 -1.71 39.15 59.78
CA PRO A 28 -1.89 37.70 59.55
C PRO A 28 -3.37 37.28 59.31
N THR A 29 -3.62 35.96 59.11
CA THR A 29 -4.88 35.16 59.32
C THR A 29 -5.29 34.21 58.17
N ALA A 30 -4.37 33.81 57.27
CA ALA A 30 -4.62 32.72 56.31
C ALA A 30 -3.81 31.43 56.59
N ALA A 31 -2.96 31.43 57.62
CA ALA A 31 -1.96 30.37 57.83
C ALA A 31 -2.50 29.05 58.41
N LYS A 32 -3.78 28.98 58.84
CA LYS A 32 -4.39 27.72 59.30
C LYS A 32 -5.33 27.05 58.30
N ALA A 33 -5.75 27.74 57.23
CA ALA A 33 -6.51 27.15 56.13
C ALA A 33 -5.60 26.66 54.98
N ALA A 34 -4.41 27.27 54.81
CA ALA A 34 -3.46 26.90 53.75
C ALA A 34 -2.76 25.55 53.98
N VAL A 35 -2.67 25.06 55.22
CA VAL A 35 -1.97 23.79 55.53
C VAL A 35 -2.82 22.57 55.14
N GLY A 36 -4.15 22.69 55.09
CA GLY A 36 -5.06 21.62 54.63
C GLY A 36 -5.14 21.47 53.12
N CYS A 37 -4.91 22.55 52.35
CA CYS A 37 -4.97 22.52 50.89
C CYS A 37 -3.67 22.10 50.19
N LEU A 38 -2.51 22.15 50.86
CA LEU A 38 -1.20 21.83 50.26
C LEU A 38 -0.78 20.36 50.45
N ALA A 39 -1.34 19.65 51.43
CA ALA A 39 -1.03 18.25 51.72
C ALA A 39 -1.26 17.29 50.52
N PRO A 40 -2.41 17.30 49.81
CA PRO A 40 -2.62 16.39 48.67
C PRO A 40 -1.66 16.66 47.49
N PHE A 41 -1.14 17.89 47.36
CA PHE A 41 -0.20 18.25 46.29
C PHE A 41 1.23 17.79 46.60
N LEU A 42 1.69 17.87 47.85
CA LEU A 42 3.01 17.32 48.26
C LEU A 42 3.12 15.80 48.00
N PHE A 43 2.03 15.05 48.20
CA PHE A 43 1.99 13.61 47.90
C PHE A 43 2.03 13.32 46.39
N LEU A 44 1.43 14.17 45.56
CA LEU A 44 1.42 14.01 44.11
C LEU A 44 2.83 14.11 43.52
N GLY A 45 3.67 15.00 44.06
CA GLY A 45 5.04 15.18 43.57
C GLY A 45 5.97 14.01 43.88
N LEU A 46 5.89 13.49 45.10
CA LEU A 46 6.58 12.26 45.49
C LEU A 46 6.09 11.05 44.68
N ALA A 47 4.79 10.97 44.38
CA ALA A 47 4.21 9.90 43.58
C ALA A 47 4.69 9.93 42.11
N LEU A 48 4.76 11.11 41.49
CA LEU A 48 5.24 11.29 40.12
C LEU A 48 6.72 10.86 39.95
N ALA A 49 7.57 11.11 40.94
CA ALA A 49 8.97 10.68 40.93
C ALA A 49 9.13 9.17 41.17
N GLN A 50 8.24 8.57 41.99
CA GLN A 50 8.28 7.14 42.28
C GLN A 50 7.77 6.29 41.11
N GLY A 51 6.67 6.68 40.46
CA GLY A 51 5.95 5.71 39.66
C GLY A 51 4.83 6.26 38.81
N LEU A 52 4.78 5.83 37.55
CA LEU A 52 3.81 6.31 36.57
C LEU A 52 3.05 5.17 35.93
N VAL A 53 1.74 5.34 35.78
CA VAL A 53 0.92 4.49 34.89
C VAL A 53 0.56 5.33 33.69
N LEU A 54 1.05 4.94 32.52
CA LEU A 54 0.70 5.60 31.27
C LEU A 54 -0.62 5.04 30.71
N PRO A 55 -1.33 5.79 29.85
CA PRO A 55 -2.54 5.28 29.20
C PRO A 55 -2.26 3.96 28.50
N PHE A 56 -3.15 2.98 28.66
CA PHE A 56 -3.02 1.71 27.94
C PHE A 56 -3.55 1.85 26.51
N GLU A 57 -3.00 1.05 25.60
CA GLU A 57 -3.52 0.94 24.24
C GLU A 57 -4.74 0.01 24.23
N GLY A 58 -5.83 0.45 23.58
CA GLY A 58 -7.05 -0.34 23.43
C GLY A 58 -8.33 0.45 23.72
N PRO A 59 -9.50 -0.15 23.46
CA PRO A 59 -10.80 0.50 23.59
C PRO A 59 -11.16 0.87 25.04
N ARG A 60 -10.59 0.19 26.06
CA ARG A 60 -10.78 0.51 27.49
C ARG A 60 -9.47 0.97 28.13
N GLY A 61 -8.55 1.48 27.31
CA GLY A 61 -7.19 1.77 27.72
C GLY A 61 -7.10 2.75 28.91
N TYR A 62 -7.91 3.80 28.92
CA TYR A 62 -7.87 4.79 29.99
C TYR A 62 -8.55 4.31 31.26
N THR A 63 -9.73 3.68 31.16
CA THR A 63 -10.42 3.13 32.35
C THR A 63 -9.61 2.03 33.03
N LEU A 64 -8.92 1.18 32.26
CA LEU A 64 -8.01 0.17 32.83
C LEU A 64 -6.80 0.84 33.47
N ALA A 65 -6.08 1.70 32.75
CA ALA A 65 -4.92 2.40 33.30
C ALA A 65 -5.28 3.19 34.57
N GLN A 66 -6.46 3.82 34.62
CA GLN A 66 -6.97 4.54 35.77
C GLN A 66 -7.16 3.62 36.99
N ALA A 67 -7.73 2.43 36.81
CA ALA A 67 -7.88 1.46 37.91
C ALA A 67 -6.53 0.98 38.47
N PHE A 68 -5.55 0.72 37.59
CA PHE A 68 -4.18 0.38 38.00
C PHE A 68 -3.52 1.55 38.73
N ALA A 69 -3.65 2.77 38.22
CA ALA A 69 -3.11 3.97 38.86
C ALA A 69 -3.70 4.17 40.27
N GLU A 70 -5.01 4.05 40.43
CA GLU A 70 -5.68 4.14 41.73
C GLU A 70 -5.18 3.07 42.71
N GLY A 71 -5.08 1.82 42.25
CA GLY A 71 -4.59 0.72 43.08
C GLY A 71 -3.15 0.91 43.54
N LEU A 72 -2.31 1.49 42.68
CA LEU A 72 -0.91 1.80 42.95
C LEU A 72 -0.70 3.15 43.63
N LYS A 73 -1.78 3.94 43.82
CA LYS A 73 -1.74 5.33 44.28
C LYS A 73 -0.83 6.22 43.41
N ALA A 74 -0.81 5.93 42.11
CA ALA A 74 -0.09 6.70 41.12
C ALA A 74 -0.94 7.88 40.60
N PRO A 75 -0.32 8.91 40.01
CA PRO A 75 -1.03 9.99 39.34
C PRO A 75 -1.95 9.48 38.22
N PRO A 76 -3.03 10.21 37.89
CA PRO A 76 -3.96 9.77 36.86
C PRO A 76 -3.28 9.72 35.48
N PRO A 77 -3.45 8.63 34.71
CA PRO A 77 -2.84 8.47 33.39
C PRO A 77 -3.23 9.56 32.39
N THR A 78 -4.43 10.14 32.52
CA THR A 78 -4.91 11.26 31.69
C THR A 78 -4.05 12.51 31.83
N LEU A 79 -3.51 12.76 33.03
CA LEU A 79 -2.60 13.87 33.28
C LEU A 79 -1.25 13.63 32.61
N LEU A 80 -0.75 12.40 32.68
CA LEU A 80 0.54 12.02 32.10
C LEU A 80 0.50 12.01 30.57
N ALA A 81 -0.65 11.71 29.97
CA ALA A 81 -0.86 11.84 28.53
C ALA A 81 -0.57 13.26 28.02
N LEU A 82 -0.83 14.29 28.83
CA LEU A 82 -0.56 15.69 28.47
C LEU A 82 0.91 16.10 28.70
N LEU A 83 1.60 15.41 29.61
CA LEU A 83 2.90 15.81 30.13
C LEU A 83 4.06 14.98 29.57
N LEU A 84 3.81 13.76 29.08
CA LEU A 84 4.81 12.90 28.46
C LEU A 84 5.27 13.54 27.15
N PRO A 85 6.55 13.94 27.05
CA PRO A 85 7.05 14.55 25.83
C PRO A 85 7.36 13.47 24.79
N GLU A 86 7.10 13.79 23.53
CA GLU A 86 7.54 12.98 22.40
C GLU A 86 9.06 13.00 22.30
N PRO A 87 9.72 11.87 21.97
CA PRO A 87 11.16 11.85 21.73
C PRO A 87 11.54 12.90 20.67
N PRO A 88 12.75 13.49 20.74
CA PRO A 88 13.12 14.63 19.89
C PRO A 88 13.32 14.31 18.41
N TRP A 89 13.04 13.08 17.99
CA TRP A 89 13.16 12.60 16.63
C TRP A 89 11.79 12.11 16.12
N ARG A 90 11.56 12.27 14.82
CA ARG A 90 10.30 11.91 14.18
C ARG A 90 9.98 10.42 14.41
N ASP A 91 8.70 10.12 14.65
CA ASP A 91 8.20 8.76 14.90
C ASP A 91 8.94 8.09 16.08
N GLY A 92 9.15 8.85 17.15
CA GLY A 92 10.27 8.56 18.02
C GLY A 92 10.18 7.29 18.85
N TYR A 93 8.99 6.99 19.35
CA TYR A 93 8.70 5.68 19.94
C TYR A 93 8.67 4.57 18.89
N GLU A 94 8.16 4.84 17.68
CA GLU A 94 8.13 3.86 16.59
C GLU A 94 9.53 3.43 16.14
N LEU A 95 10.52 4.31 16.19
CA LEU A 95 11.90 3.91 15.92
C LEU A 95 12.32 2.74 16.81
N VAL A 96 12.01 2.80 18.11
CA VAL A 96 12.46 1.80 19.08
C VAL A 96 11.47 0.65 19.32
N GLY A 97 10.42 0.47 18.52
CA GLY A 97 9.46 -0.63 18.72
C GLY A 97 8.03 -0.21 19.03
N GLY A 98 7.74 1.10 19.09
CA GLY A 98 6.47 1.67 19.55
C GLY A 98 6.46 1.86 21.07
N LEU A 99 5.56 2.71 21.58
CA LEU A 99 5.47 3.04 23.01
C LEU A 99 5.13 1.80 23.85
N TYR A 100 4.21 0.97 23.35
CA TYR A 100 3.70 -0.25 24.00
C TYR A 100 4.58 -1.47 23.70
N SER A 101 5.89 -1.30 23.86
CA SER A 101 6.91 -2.33 23.73
C SER A 101 7.86 -2.28 24.93
N ARG A 102 8.70 -3.32 25.12
CA ARG A 102 9.72 -3.28 26.18
C ARG A 102 10.66 -2.09 26.02
N ALA A 103 11.06 -1.80 24.78
CA ALA A 103 11.91 -0.67 24.48
C ALA A 103 11.21 0.66 24.72
N GLY A 104 10.00 0.84 24.17
CA GLY A 104 9.19 2.04 24.40
C GLY A 104 8.95 2.32 25.88
N ALA A 105 8.68 1.28 26.67
CA ALA A 105 8.48 1.40 28.11
C ALA A 105 9.73 1.87 28.84
N ARG A 106 10.91 1.34 28.48
CA ARG A 106 12.17 1.81 29.05
C ARG A 106 12.45 3.27 28.66
N LEU A 107 12.23 3.61 27.39
CA LEU A 107 12.44 4.96 26.89
C LEU A 107 11.49 5.96 27.60
N ALA A 108 10.23 5.60 27.79
CA ALA A 108 9.27 6.38 28.56
C ALA A 108 9.71 6.57 30.02
N ARG A 109 10.27 5.54 30.66
CA ARG A 109 10.88 5.66 32.00
C ARG A 109 12.04 6.65 32.02
N GLU A 110 12.97 6.58 31.08
CA GLU A 110 14.10 7.52 31.03
C GLU A 110 13.62 8.95 30.77
N ILE A 111 12.69 9.14 29.82
CA ILE A 111 12.12 10.45 29.49
C ILE A 111 11.45 11.08 30.70
N THR A 112 10.64 10.29 31.41
CA THR A 112 9.89 10.79 32.58
C THR A 112 10.77 10.94 33.81
N GLY A 113 11.86 10.17 33.92
CA GLY A 113 12.73 10.13 35.09
C GLY A 113 12.12 9.39 36.29
N ALA A 114 11.01 8.67 36.11
CA ALA A 114 10.36 7.92 37.18
C ALA A 114 11.15 6.65 37.56
N ASP A 115 11.06 6.22 38.82
CA ASP A 115 11.69 4.96 39.25
C ASP A 115 11.08 3.74 38.54
N TRP A 116 9.76 3.77 38.28
CA TRP A 116 9.07 2.81 37.43
C TRP A 116 7.99 3.43 36.53
N VAL A 117 7.75 2.79 35.39
CA VAL A 117 6.64 3.12 34.46
C VAL A 117 5.90 1.84 34.11
N LEU A 118 4.57 1.88 34.22
CA LEU A 118 3.67 0.82 33.78
C LEU A 118 2.91 1.25 32.53
N LEU A 119 2.97 0.39 31.52
CA LEU A 119 2.24 0.49 30.25
C LEU A 119 1.45 -0.78 30.02
N GLY A 120 0.43 -0.70 29.17
CA GLY A 120 -0.40 -1.85 28.85
C GLY A 120 -1.02 -1.75 27.47
N ARG A 121 -1.34 -2.90 26.89
CA ARG A 121 -2.02 -3.05 25.61
C ARG A 121 -3.04 -4.16 25.70
N GLU A 122 -4.28 -3.87 25.30
CA GLU A 122 -5.29 -4.90 25.10
C GLU A 122 -4.98 -5.69 23.83
N GLU A 123 -4.86 -7.01 23.96
CA GLU A 123 -4.68 -7.96 22.88
C GLU A 123 -5.83 -8.98 22.88
N GLU A 124 -6.04 -9.71 21.78
CA GLU A 124 -7.12 -10.70 21.66
C GLU A 124 -7.12 -11.74 22.80
N ARG A 125 -5.93 -12.06 23.33
CA ARG A 125 -5.72 -13.09 24.35
C ARG A 125 -5.66 -12.54 25.79
N GLY A 126 -5.81 -11.23 25.97
CA GLY A 126 -5.80 -10.61 27.30
C GLY A 126 -5.08 -9.27 27.34
N LEU A 127 -4.73 -8.82 28.55
CA LEU A 127 -4.01 -7.56 28.79
C LEU A 127 -2.51 -7.84 28.87
N ARG A 128 -1.74 -7.28 27.93
CA ARG A 128 -0.29 -7.27 28.01
C ARG A 128 0.17 -6.06 28.82
N LEU A 129 1.06 -6.28 29.79
CA LEU A 129 1.65 -5.23 30.61
C LEU A 129 3.17 -5.17 30.44
N PHE A 130 3.70 -3.96 30.44
CA PHE A 130 5.12 -3.66 30.45
C PHE A 130 5.45 -2.83 31.68
N LEU A 131 6.29 -3.37 32.56
CA LEU A 131 6.77 -2.68 33.75
C LEU A 131 8.26 -2.36 33.56
N ALA A 132 8.56 -1.09 33.30
CA ALA A 132 9.92 -0.59 33.20
C ALA A 132 10.40 -0.06 34.54
N GLY A 133 11.51 -0.60 35.06
CA GLY A 133 12.20 -0.11 36.26
C GLY A 133 13.69 0.10 36.00
N LYS A 134 14.44 0.44 37.05
CA LYS A 134 15.91 0.65 36.97
C LYS A 134 16.69 -0.58 36.47
N GLU A 135 16.22 -1.78 36.82
CA GLU A 135 16.86 -3.05 36.44
C GLU A 135 16.45 -3.57 35.04
N GLY A 136 15.59 -2.83 34.32
CA GLY A 136 15.10 -3.19 32.99
C GLY A 136 13.57 -3.32 32.94
N VAL A 137 13.07 -3.97 31.88
CA VAL A 137 11.63 -4.08 31.61
C VAL A 137 11.13 -5.50 31.75
N LYS A 138 10.13 -5.70 32.60
CA LYS A 138 9.40 -6.95 32.77
C LYS A 138 8.09 -6.90 31.96
N GLU A 139 7.72 -8.01 31.34
CA GLU A 139 6.55 -8.12 30.47
C GLU A 139 5.71 -9.33 30.87
N GLY A 140 4.38 -9.21 30.77
CA GLY A 140 3.46 -10.33 30.97
C GLY A 140 2.16 -10.14 30.20
N LEU A 141 1.61 -11.25 29.68
CA LEU A 141 0.28 -11.30 29.04
C LEU A 141 -0.68 -12.05 29.95
N PHE A 142 -1.78 -11.40 30.35
CA PHE A 142 -2.70 -11.90 31.36
C PHE A 142 -4.12 -12.05 30.81
N ALA A 143 -4.70 -13.25 30.96
CA ALA A 143 -6.06 -13.54 30.52
C ALA A 143 -7.14 -12.77 31.30
N ASN A 144 -6.82 -12.26 32.50
CA ASN A 144 -7.73 -11.43 33.30
C ASN A 144 -6.97 -10.44 34.18
N LEU A 145 -7.67 -9.39 34.61
CA LEU A 145 -7.10 -8.28 35.40
C LEU A 145 -6.61 -8.73 36.78
N GLY A 146 -7.23 -9.74 37.39
CA GLY A 146 -6.82 -10.27 38.69
C GLY A 146 -5.43 -10.91 38.64
N ALA A 147 -5.14 -11.68 37.60
CA ALA A 147 -3.82 -12.27 37.39
C ALA A 147 -2.74 -11.19 37.15
N ALA A 148 -3.07 -10.16 36.36
CA ALA A 148 -2.19 -9.01 36.16
C ALA A 148 -1.90 -8.27 37.48
N TRP A 149 -2.92 -8.08 38.32
CA TRP A 149 -2.77 -7.45 39.63
C TRP A 149 -1.92 -8.27 40.60
N LEU A 150 -2.12 -9.59 40.65
CA LEU A 150 -1.29 -10.50 41.44
C LEU A 150 0.17 -10.47 40.99
N TRP A 151 0.41 -10.34 39.69
CA TRP A 151 1.76 -10.15 39.16
C TRP A 151 2.39 -8.87 39.68
N LEU A 152 1.70 -7.72 39.66
CA LEU A 152 2.22 -6.48 40.23
C LEU A 152 2.48 -6.55 41.74
N GLN A 153 1.68 -7.31 42.50
CA GLN A 153 1.95 -7.58 43.92
C GLN A 153 3.23 -8.41 44.10
N LYS A 154 3.46 -9.40 43.24
CA LYS A 154 4.69 -10.21 43.23
C LYS A 154 5.91 -9.34 42.90
N GLU A 155 5.76 -8.40 41.97
CA GLU A 155 6.82 -7.43 41.63
C GLU A 155 7.00 -6.34 42.70
N GLY A 156 6.20 -6.35 43.78
CA GLY A 156 6.35 -5.46 44.93
C GLY A 156 5.76 -4.06 44.75
N LEU A 157 5.00 -3.82 43.67
CA LEU A 157 4.39 -2.51 43.39
C LEU A 157 3.03 -2.33 44.06
N ALA A 158 2.30 -3.42 44.26
CA ALA A 158 0.98 -3.41 44.87
C ALA A 158 0.98 -4.07 46.26
N PRO A 159 0.14 -3.60 47.21
CA PRO A 159 0.01 -4.25 48.51
C PRO A 159 -0.44 -5.70 48.39
N LYS A 160 0.22 -6.60 49.12
CA LYS A 160 -0.14 -8.02 49.14
C LYS A 160 -1.60 -8.20 49.59
N PHE A 161 -2.32 -9.10 48.91
CA PHE A 161 -3.73 -9.45 49.17
C PHE A 161 -4.72 -8.28 48.99
N SER A 162 -4.31 -7.19 48.35
CA SER A 162 -5.25 -6.12 47.96
C SER A 162 -6.02 -6.49 46.69
N ALA A 163 -7.27 -6.03 46.59
CA ALA A 163 -8.03 -6.12 45.36
C ALA A 163 -7.70 -4.93 44.44
N LEU A 164 -7.61 -5.18 43.12
CA LEU A 164 -7.55 -4.09 42.13
C LEU A 164 -8.88 -3.32 42.18
N PRO A 165 -8.86 -1.97 42.17
CA PRO A 165 -10.07 -1.19 41.98
C PRO A 165 -10.82 -1.61 40.72
N ALA A 166 -12.15 -1.65 40.77
CA ALA A 166 -12.93 -1.92 39.56
C ALA A 166 -12.69 -0.79 38.54
N PRO A 167 -12.49 -1.11 37.24
CA PRO A 167 -12.45 -0.09 36.19
C PRO A 167 -13.72 0.76 36.23
N LYS A 168 -13.54 2.07 36.42
CA LYS A 168 -14.62 3.06 36.54
C LYS A 168 -14.24 4.30 35.75
N GLY A 169 -15.27 5.08 35.38
CA GLY A 169 -15.12 6.29 34.59
C GLY A 169 -15.69 6.14 33.18
N ASP A 170 -16.17 7.25 32.63
CA ASP A 170 -16.57 7.32 31.23
C ASP A 170 -15.31 7.41 30.36
N GLU A 171 -15.06 6.37 29.56
CA GLU A 171 -13.89 6.28 28.67
C GLU A 171 -13.82 7.46 27.71
N ALA A 172 -14.96 7.92 27.18
CA ALA A 172 -14.99 9.07 26.27
C ALA A 172 -14.56 10.35 26.99
N ARG A 173 -14.99 10.53 28.24
CA ARG A 173 -14.58 11.68 29.06
C ARG A 173 -13.10 11.64 29.41
N LEU A 174 -12.55 10.47 29.75
CA LEU A 174 -11.13 10.30 30.06
C LEU A 174 -10.24 10.56 28.84
N GLN A 175 -10.66 10.10 27.65
CA GLN A 175 -9.96 10.39 26.39
C GLN A 175 -9.98 11.89 26.05
N ALA A 176 -11.15 12.55 26.20
CA ALA A 176 -11.27 13.98 26.00
C ALA A 176 -10.33 14.75 26.95
N LEU A 177 -10.31 14.37 28.22
CA LEU A 177 -9.44 14.98 29.23
C LEU A 177 -7.94 14.81 28.91
N ALA A 178 -7.55 13.62 28.45
CA ALA A 178 -6.18 13.33 28.01
C ALA A 178 -5.76 14.11 26.74
N ARG A 179 -6.71 14.59 25.95
CA ARG A 179 -6.48 15.51 24.82
C ARG A 179 -6.48 16.98 25.24
N GLY A 180 -6.80 17.27 26.50
CA GLY A 180 -6.90 18.62 27.05
C GLY A 180 -8.26 19.28 26.84
N GLU A 181 -9.30 18.50 26.49
CA GLU A 181 -10.65 18.98 26.28
C GLU A 181 -11.43 19.05 27.61
N ASP A 182 -12.13 20.17 27.83
CA ASP A 182 -12.84 20.48 29.08
C ASP A 182 -12.02 20.11 30.34
N PRO A 183 -10.82 20.73 30.51
CA PRO A 183 -9.88 20.31 31.52
C PRO A 183 -10.32 20.72 32.92
N ASP A 184 -10.23 19.79 33.87
CA ASP A 184 -10.28 20.12 35.29
C ASP A 184 -9.08 21.01 35.70
N PRO A 185 -9.07 21.60 36.91
CA PRO A 185 -7.98 22.49 37.32
C PRO A 185 -6.57 21.87 37.26
N LEU A 186 -6.44 20.55 37.44
CA LEU A 186 -5.15 19.86 37.40
C LEU A 186 -4.65 19.68 35.95
N HIS A 187 -5.53 19.25 35.05
CA HIS A 187 -5.21 19.12 33.62
C HIS A 187 -5.02 20.49 32.96
N ARG A 188 -5.75 21.52 33.44
CA ARG A 188 -5.53 22.90 33.01
C ARG A 188 -4.11 23.36 33.37
N SER A 189 -3.66 23.05 34.57
CA SER A 189 -2.29 23.33 34.99
C SER A 189 -1.24 22.59 34.15
N ALA A 190 -1.53 21.36 33.69
CA ALA A 190 -0.64 20.64 32.78
C ALA A 190 -0.54 21.30 31.40
N LEU A 191 -1.67 21.75 30.85
CA LEU A 191 -1.72 22.49 29.58
C LEU A 191 -0.99 23.83 29.67
N ASP A 192 -1.21 24.59 30.75
CA ASP A 192 -0.54 25.87 30.94
C ASP A 192 0.98 25.71 31.10
N LEU A 193 1.44 24.65 31.79
CA LEU A 193 2.85 24.30 31.86
C LEU A 193 3.41 23.94 30.47
N ARG A 194 2.71 23.08 29.73
CA ARG A 194 3.10 22.68 28.36
C ARG A 194 3.22 23.87 27.42
N GLU A 195 2.36 24.86 27.57
CA GLU A 195 2.28 26.04 26.71
C GLU A 195 3.12 27.21 27.25
N GLY A 196 3.94 26.98 28.29
CA GLY A 196 4.85 27.98 28.85
C GLY A 196 4.16 29.14 29.56
N ARG A 197 2.87 29.02 29.90
CA ARG A 197 2.06 30.06 30.57
C ARG A 197 2.18 30.07 32.10
N GLY A 198 3.14 29.33 32.64
CA GLY A 198 3.36 29.15 34.07
C GLY A 198 2.94 27.77 34.54
N ALA A 199 3.57 27.29 35.62
CA ALA A 199 3.53 25.89 36.00
C ALA A 199 2.35 25.49 36.92
N GLY A 200 1.51 26.46 37.32
CA GLY A 200 0.32 26.25 38.12
C GLY A 200 0.53 25.33 39.34
N LEU A 201 -0.39 24.38 39.53
CA LEU A 201 -0.38 23.40 40.63
C LEU A 201 0.70 22.32 40.51
N LEU A 202 1.37 22.21 39.36
CA LEU A 202 2.35 21.15 39.07
C LEU A 202 3.81 21.58 39.31
N LEU A 203 4.06 22.87 39.57
CA LEU A 203 5.39 23.38 39.85
C LEU A 203 5.96 22.73 41.13
N GLY A 204 7.11 22.06 41.02
CA GLY A 204 7.75 21.34 42.13
C GLY A 204 7.18 19.95 42.39
N LEU A 205 6.24 19.47 41.57
CA LEU A 205 5.66 18.12 41.67
C LEU A 205 6.15 17.19 40.55
N LEU A 206 6.56 17.71 39.40
CA LEU A 206 7.06 16.87 38.32
C LEU A 206 8.48 16.36 38.59
N PRO A 207 8.83 15.17 38.08
CA PRO A 207 10.21 14.72 38.01
C PRO A 207 11.06 15.79 37.32
N GLU A 208 12.29 15.98 37.80
CA GLU A 208 13.17 17.06 37.36
C GLU A 208 13.31 17.12 35.84
N ARG A 209 13.44 15.96 35.17
CA ARG A 209 13.60 15.89 33.72
C ARG A 209 12.39 16.42 32.94
N LEU A 210 11.18 16.06 33.36
CA LEU A 210 9.94 16.57 32.77
C LEU A 210 9.77 18.06 33.04
N LEU A 211 10.11 18.50 34.25
CA LEU A 211 10.04 19.91 34.63
C LEU A 211 10.98 20.77 33.78
N LEU A 212 12.24 20.34 33.62
CA LEU A 212 13.24 21.04 32.81
C LEU A 212 12.76 21.19 31.36
N PHE A 213 12.24 20.10 30.79
CA PHE A 213 11.69 20.10 29.43
C PHE A 213 10.65 21.20 29.23
N TRP A 214 9.64 21.27 30.11
CA TRP A 214 8.56 22.26 29.99
C TRP A 214 8.95 23.68 30.42
N GLN A 215 10.03 23.86 31.17
CA GLN A 215 10.61 25.18 31.48
C GLN A 215 11.49 25.74 30.35
N GLY A 216 11.53 25.10 29.19
CA GLY A 216 12.35 25.51 28.06
C GLY A 216 13.84 25.20 28.23
N ARG A 217 14.20 24.37 29.23
CA ARG A 217 15.55 23.82 29.38
C ARG A 217 15.59 22.46 28.72
N LEU A 218 16.09 22.43 27.48
CA LEU A 218 16.15 21.22 26.69
C LEU A 218 16.99 20.14 27.40
N PRO A 219 16.45 18.92 27.62
CA PRO A 219 17.26 17.79 28.06
C PRO A 219 18.41 17.56 27.07
N ARG A 220 19.52 16.98 27.54
CA ARG A 220 20.77 16.87 26.74
C ARG A 220 20.55 16.22 25.37
N ALA A 221 19.73 15.17 25.29
CA ALA A 221 19.36 14.53 24.02
C ALA A 221 18.64 15.49 23.03
N TYR A 222 17.75 16.35 23.52
CA TYR A 222 17.06 17.36 22.71
C TYR A 222 18.03 18.49 22.32
N GLY A 223 18.89 18.89 23.25
CA GLY A 223 19.96 19.86 22.99
C GLY A 223 20.89 19.38 21.87
N LEU A 224 21.30 18.10 21.93
CA LEU A 224 22.11 17.45 20.90
C LEU A 224 21.42 17.49 19.53
N LEU A 225 20.16 17.04 19.42
CA LEU A 225 19.44 17.04 18.14
C LEU A 225 19.19 18.47 17.62
N ARG A 226 19.01 19.44 18.52
CA ARG A 226 18.94 20.85 18.15
C ARG A 226 20.27 21.35 17.58
N LEU A 227 21.42 21.06 18.22
CA LEU A 227 22.74 21.42 17.69
C LEU A 227 22.93 20.84 16.28
N PHE A 228 22.54 19.58 16.09
CA PHE A 228 22.56 18.92 14.80
C PHE A 228 21.66 19.62 13.76
N ALA A 229 20.40 19.93 14.11
CA ALA A 229 19.46 20.61 13.24
C ALA A 229 19.87 22.06 12.89
N GLU A 230 20.57 22.74 13.80
CA GLU A 230 21.17 24.07 13.58
C GLU A 230 22.44 24.01 12.70
N GLY A 231 22.91 22.81 12.33
CA GLY A 231 24.11 22.61 11.51
C GLY A 231 25.44 22.76 12.27
N LYS A 232 25.41 22.83 13.61
CA LYS A 232 26.59 22.97 14.47
C LYS A 232 27.29 21.62 14.64
N ARG A 233 27.91 21.12 13.57
CA ARG A 233 28.45 19.76 13.47
C ARG A 233 29.44 19.42 14.58
N GLU A 234 30.42 20.27 14.84
CA GLU A 234 31.48 19.98 15.82
C GLU A 234 30.95 19.92 17.25
N GLU A 235 30.09 20.86 17.63
CA GLU A 235 29.42 20.89 18.93
C GLU A 235 28.52 19.66 19.10
N ALA A 236 27.74 19.30 18.07
CA ALA A 236 26.88 18.13 18.09
C ALA A 236 27.69 16.83 18.24
N LEU A 237 28.83 16.68 17.55
CA LEU A 237 29.69 15.50 17.69
C LEU A 237 30.32 15.39 19.08
N LYS A 238 30.78 16.51 19.64
CA LYS A 238 31.32 16.54 21.00
C LYS A 238 30.26 16.16 22.04
N GLU A 239 29.05 16.69 21.88
CA GLU A 239 27.94 16.36 22.78
C GLU A 239 27.48 14.90 22.60
N ALA A 240 27.42 14.40 21.35
CA ALA A 240 27.08 13.00 21.08
C ALA A 240 28.05 12.03 21.76
N GLU A 241 29.35 12.30 21.70
CA GLU A 241 30.37 11.50 22.38
C GLU A 241 30.16 11.44 23.90
N ALA A 242 29.84 12.59 24.52
CA ALA A 242 29.56 12.67 25.95
C ALA A 242 28.28 11.91 26.36
N LEU A 243 27.38 11.64 25.42
CA LEU A 243 26.09 10.98 25.65
C LEU A 243 26.11 9.46 25.32
N LEU A 244 27.20 8.93 24.77
CA LEU A 244 27.33 7.49 24.49
C LEU A 244 27.27 6.59 25.73
N SER A 245 27.57 7.14 26.91
CA SER A 245 27.48 6.45 28.20
C SER A 245 26.22 6.80 29.01
N GLY A 246 25.35 7.67 28.47
CA GLY A 246 24.14 8.18 29.12
C GLY A 246 23.03 7.13 29.29
N ASP A 247 21.80 7.58 29.47
CA ASP A 247 20.63 6.70 29.48
C ASP A 247 20.17 6.28 28.07
N ALA A 248 19.08 5.52 27.96
CA ALA A 248 18.58 5.03 26.68
C ALA A 248 18.22 6.17 25.70
N LEU A 249 17.61 7.26 26.19
CA LEU A 249 17.25 8.42 25.36
C LEU A 249 18.50 9.11 24.82
N GLU A 250 19.49 9.34 25.69
CA GLU A 250 20.75 9.99 25.37
C GLU A 250 21.60 9.16 24.41
N ARG A 251 21.72 7.85 24.65
CA ARG A 251 22.46 6.94 23.76
C ARG A 251 21.82 6.83 22.38
N THR A 252 20.49 6.76 22.32
CA THR A 252 19.78 6.74 21.03
C THR A 252 20.00 8.06 20.28
N ALA A 253 19.85 9.22 20.94
CA ALA A 253 20.11 10.51 20.29
C ALA A 253 21.57 10.65 19.81
N ALA A 254 22.54 10.26 20.64
CA ALA A 254 23.95 10.23 20.29
C ALA A 254 24.21 9.37 19.05
N HIS A 255 23.68 8.15 19.06
CA HIS A 255 23.80 7.22 17.94
C HIS A 255 23.20 7.79 16.65
N LEU A 256 21.98 8.34 16.70
CA LEU A 256 21.32 8.92 15.53
C LEU A 256 22.14 10.07 14.93
N VAL A 257 22.74 10.94 15.76
CA VAL A 257 23.61 12.02 15.27
C VAL A 257 24.89 11.47 14.64
N LEU A 258 25.56 10.51 15.29
CA LEU A 258 26.76 9.89 14.74
C LEU A 258 26.46 9.20 13.40
N ARG A 259 25.33 8.49 13.32
CA ARG A 259 24.86 7.82 12.11
C ARG A 259 24.58 8.82 10.99
N ALA A 260 23.84 9.89 11.29
CA ALA A 260 23.45 10.91 10.30
C ALA A 260 24.63 11.76 9.81
N LEU A 261 25.66 11.95 10.64
CA LEU A 261 26.89 12.64 10.28
C LEU A 261 27.98 11.73 9.69
N GLU A 262 27.68 10.44 9.54
CA GLU A 262 28.61 9.39 9.09
C GLU A 262 29.94 9.40 9.89
N ASP A 263 29.87 9.69 11.18
CA ASP A 263 31.05 9.74 12.04
C ASP A 263 31.61 8.31 12.21
N PRO A 264 32.93 8.08 12.08
CA PRO A 264 33.53 6.73 12.16
C PRO A 264 33.22 5.95 13.44
N ARG A 265 32.75 6.61 14.51
CA ARG A 265 32.35 5.97 15.78
C ARG A 265 30.94 5.38 15.74
N TRP A 266 30.12 5.69 14.73
CA TRP A 266 28.74 5.22 14.67
C TRP A 266 28.60 3.68 14.73
N PRO A 267 29.48 2.85 14.10
CA PRO A 267 29.40 1.39 14.20
C PRO A 267 29.65 0.86 15.61
N ALA A 268 30.58 1.49 16.34
CA ALA A 268 30.82 1.16 17.74
C ALA A 268 29.65 1.59 18.63
N SER A 269 29.07 2.76 18.36
CA SER A 269 27.89 3.24 19.09
C SER A 269 26.66 2.35 18.88
N ALA A 270 26.47 1.78 17.68
CA ALA A 270 25.38 0.83 17.41
C ALA A 270 25.48 -0.42 18.31
N ARG A 271 26.69 -1.00 18.41
CA ARG A 271 26.96 -2.16 19.27
C ARG A 271 26.77 -1.84 20.74
N ALA A 272 27.27 -0.68 21.19
CA ALA A 272 27.08 -0.21 22.56
C ALA A 272 25.59 0.06 22.88
N LEU A 273 24.84 0.60 21.92
CA LEU A 273 23.40 0.82 22.04
C LEU A 273 22.66 -0.52 22.18
N LYS A 274 23.02 -1.53 21.39
CA LYS A 274 22.46 -2.88 21.49
C LYS A 274 22.76 -3.55 22.82
N GLU A 275 23.97 -3.43 23.37
CA GLU A 275 24.27 -3.97 24.71
C GLU A 275 23.48 -3.25 25.81
N ALA A 276 23.33 -1.93 25.68
CA ALA A 276 22.60 -1.13 26.64
C ALA A 276 21.08 -1.36 26.56
N PHE A 277 20.57 -1.61 25.36
CA PHE A 277 19.16 -1.59 25.02
C PHE A 277 18.75 -2.75 24.08
N PRO A 278 18.98 -4.02 24.51
CA PRO A 278 18.78 -5.20 23.67
C PRO A 278 17.32 -5.49 23.31
N GLU A 279 16.37 -4.87 23.98
CA GLU A 279 14.94 -4.95 23.68
C GLU A 279 14.50 -4.02 22.53
N SER A 280 15.39 -3.15 22.04
CA SER A 280 15.11 -2.23 20.95
C SER A 280 15.45 -2.85 19.58
N PRO A 281 14.46 -3.05 18.68
CA PRO A 281 14.73 -3.52 17.33
C PRO A 281 15.65 -2.57 16.55
N LEU A 282 15.56 -1.25 16.77
CA LEU A 282 16.47 -0.25 16.19
C LEU A 282 17.93 -0.56 16.52
N ALA A 283 18.23 -0.90 17.77
CA ALA A 283 19.61 -1.13 18.17
C ALA A 283 20.24 -2.32 17.43
N TRP A 284 19.46 -3.37 17.19
CA TRP A 284 19.88 -4.52 16.39
C TRP A 284 19.95 -4.19 14.89
N GLU A 285 19.00 -3.42 14.37
CA GLU A 285 19.02 -2.94 12.99
C GLU A 285 20.29 -2.12 12.70
N GLU A 286 20.66 -1.21 13.60
CA GLU A 286 21.86 -0.38 13.45
C GLU A 286 23.16 -1.20 13.54
N VAL A 287 23.19 -2.25 14.37
CA VAL A 287 24.29 -3.23 14.33
C VAL A 287 24.35 -3.94 12.98
N SER A 288 23.20 -4.26 12.37
CA SER A 288 23.18 -4.87 11.05
C SER A 288 23.73 -3.95 9.96
N PHE A 289 23.38 -2.65 9.99
CA PHE A 289 23.94 -1.66 9.07
C PHE A 289 25.44 -1.48 9.26
N ALA A 290 25.90 -1.43 10.51
CA ALA A 290 27.34 -1.36 10.83
C ALA A 290 28.07 -2.59 10.29
N ALA A 291 27.51 -3.78 10.50
CA ALA A 291 28.06 -5.03 10.01
C ALA A 291 28.08 -5.09 8.47
N PHE A 292 27.05 -4.58 7.79
CA PHE A 292 27.05 -4.47 6.33
C PHE A 292 28.17 -3.57 5.81
N GLN A 293 28.36 -2.39 6.42
CA GLN A 293 29.45 -1.47 6.03
C GLN A 293 30.83 -2.11 6.20
N GLU A 294 30.99 -2.94 7.23
CA GLU A 294 32.24 -3.64 7.55
C GLU A 294 32.39 -4.98 6.80
N GLY A 295 31.42 -5.39 5.97
CA GLY A 295 31.42 -6.67 5.25
C GLY A 295 31.21 -7.91 6.15
N LYS A 296 30.73 -7.72 7.38
CA LYS A 296 30.50 -8.79 8.37
C LYS A 296 29.11 -9.41 8.22
N GLY A 297 28.92 -10.19 7.16
CA GLY A 297 27.61 -10.81 6.83
C GLY A 297 26.99 -11.66 7.96
N GLU A 298 27.80 -12.41 8.71
CA GLU A 298 27.32 -13.23 9.84
C GLU A 298 26.78 -12.37 10.99
N GLU A 299 27.49 -11.30 11.37
CA GLU A 299 27.04 -10.37 12.42
C GLU A 299 25.74 -9.66 12.00
N ALA A 300 25.65 -9.24 10.73
CA ALA A 300 24.43 -8.63 10.19
C ALA A 300 23.23 -9.58 10.28
N LYS A 301 23.44 -10.85 9.91
CA LYS A 301 22.41 -11.91 9.96
C LYS A 301 21.91 -12.12 11.40
N GLU A 302 22.82 -12.27 12.35
CA GLU A 302 22.45 -12.46 13.77
C GLU A 302 21.66 -11.27 14.30
N ALA A 303 22.11 -10.05 14.00
CA ALA A 303 21.43 -8.84 14.44
C ALA A 303 20.03 -8.72 13.84
N LEU A 304 19.86 -8.99 12.54
CA LEU A 304 18.56 -8.96 11.87
C LEU A 304 17.60 -10.03 12.40
N LEU A 305 18.09 -11.23 12.74
CA LEU A 305 17.26 -12.26 13.38
C LEU A 305 16.76 -11.79 14.76
N GLN A 306 17.55 -11.05 15.52
CA GLN A 306 17.09 -10.45 16.78
C GLN A 306 16.09 -9.31 16.54
N ALA A 307 16.34 -8.44 15.56
CA ALA A 307 15.40 -7.38 15.19
C ALA A 307 14.03 -7.97 14.77
N ILE A 308 14.03 -9.03 13.95
CA ILE A 308 12.81 -9.76 13.54
C ILE A 308 12.13 -10.43 14.73
N ARG A 309 12.88 -10.98 15.69
CA ARG A 309 12.29 -11.56 16.90
C ARG A 309 11.53 -10.51 17.73
N LEU A 310 12.01 -9.27 17.75
CA LEU A 310 11.40 -8.15 18.48
C LEU A 310 10.25 -7.52 17.69
N ARG A 311 10.38 -7.44 16.35
CA ARG A 311 9.38 -6.86 15.43
C ARG A 311 9.30 -7.71 14.15
N PRO A 312 8.46 -8.77 14.15
CA PRO A 312 8.43 -9.78 13.08
C PRO A 312 7.74 -9.32 11.78
N ASP A 313 6.99 -8.22 11.85
CA ASP A 313 6.17 -7.64 10.81
C ASP A 313 6.88 -6.55 9.98
N SER A 314 8.12 -6.20 10.34
CA SER A 314 8.93 -5.26 9.55
C SER A 314 9.47 -5.92 8.27
N TRP A 315 8.86 -5.59 7.12
CA TRP A 315 9.32 -6.06 5.81
C TRP A 315 10.78 -5.67 5.53
N LEU A 316 11.24 -4.51 6.01
CA LEU A 316 12.62 -4.02 5.87
C LEU A 316 13.62 -5.00 6.50
N TYR A 317 13.30 -5.58 7.67
CA TYR A 317 14.21 -6.51 8.34
C TYR A 317 14.36 -7.81 7.55
N TRP A 318 13.29 -8.27 6.91
CA TRP A 318 13.33 -9.44 6.03
C TRP A 318 14.11 -9.17 4.73
N THR A 319 13.97 -7.98 4.16
CA THR A 319 14.78 -7.54 3.01
C THR A 319 16.26 -7.51 3.36
N ASN A 320 16.63 -6.88 4.48
CA ASN A 320 18.01 -6.81 4.95
C ASN A 320 18.54 -8.20 5.33
N LEU A 321 17.70 -9.08 5.91
CA LEU A 321 18.11 -10.46 6.20
C LEU A 321 18.48 -11.21 4.92
N GLY A 322 17.78 -10.95 3.81
CA GLY A 322 18.14 -11.44 2.49
C GLY A 322 19.56 -11.06 2.09
N TRP A 323 19.93 -9.80 2.27
CA TRP A 323 21.29 -9.31 2.00
C TRP A 323 22.35 -9.94 2.90
N ALA A 324 22.08 -10.07 4.20
CA ALA A 324 23.00 -10.73 5.12
C ALA A 324 23.24 -12.19 4.72
N LEU A 325 22.16 -12.91 4.38
CA LEU A 325 22.24 -14.30 3.93
C LEU A 325 23.01 -14.42 2.61
N TYR A 326 22.79 -13.50 1.67
CA TYR A 326 23.58 -13.41 0.44
C TYR A 326 25.08 -13.23 0.71
N LEU A 327 25.47 -12.30 1.58
CA LEU A 327 26.88 -12.08 1.95
C LEU A 327 27.53 -13.32 2.60
N THR A 328 26.73 -14.13 3.29
CA THR A 328 27.18 -15.39 3.90
C THR A 328 27.11 -16.59 2.95
N GLY A 329 26.66 -16.40 1.70
CA GLY A 329 26.54 -17.45 0.69
C GLY A 329 25.30 -18.33 0.76
N ASP A 330 24.36 -18.09 1.69
CA ASP A 330 23.10 -18.84 1.81
C ASP A 330 22.00 -18.22 0.93
N LEU A 331 22.21 -18.33 -0.37
CA LEU A 331 21.31 -17.78 -1.38
C LEU A 331 19.88 -18.36 -1.36
N PRO A 332 19.65 -19.67 -1.10
CA PRO A 332 18.29 -20.19 -0.91
C PRO A 332 17.53 -19.51 0.23
N ARG A 333 18.18 -19.25 1.37
CA ARG A 333 17.52 -18.53 2.47
C ARG A 333 17.34 -17.05 2.16
N ALA A 334 18.25 -16.43 1.40
CA ALA A 334 18.10 -15.05 0.96
C ALA A 334 16.82 -14.84 0.12
N ILE A 335 16.53 -15.78 -0.78
CA ILE A 335 15.27 -15.79 -1.55
C ILE A 335 14.07 -15.91 -0.61
N ARG A 336 14.06 -16.86 0.32
CA ARG A 336 12.94 -17.02 1.28
C ARG A 336 12.71 -15.78 2.15
N ALA A 337 13.79 -15.13 2.59
CA ALA A 337 13.69 -13.88 3.35
C ALA A 337 13.04 -12.77 2.50
N SER A 338 13.41 -12.66 1.22
CA SER A 338 12.83 -11.69 0.30
C SER A 338 11.37 -12.01 -0.08
N GLU A 339 11.01 -13.29 -0.20
CA GLU A 339 9.61 -13.72 -0.36
C GLU A 339 8.76 -13.34 0.86
N ARG A 340 9.32 -13.47 2.07
CA ARG A 340 8.65 -13.02 3.29
C ARG A 340 8.50 -11.50 3.34
N ALA A 341 9.50 -10.74 2.91
CA ALA A 341 9.41 -9.28 2.81
C ALA A 341 8.27 -8.85 1.87
N VAL A 342 8.20 -9.45 0.67
CA VAL A 342 7.13 -9.20 -0.30
C VAL A 342 5.75 -9.58 0.26
N ALA A 343 5.65 -10.67 1.04
CA ALA A 343 4.39 -11.09 1.64
C ALA A 343 3.91 -10.14 2.75
N LEU A 344 4.82 -9.49 3.48
CA LEU A 344 4.49 -8.50 4.50
C LEU A 344 4.13 -7.14 3.89
N ASN A 345 4.90 -6.70 2.88
CA ASN A 345 4.63 -5.47 2.16
C ASN A 345 5.08 -5.61 0.69
N PRO A 346 4.13 -5.75 -0.26
CA PRO A 346 4.44 -5.76 -1.68
C PRO A 346 4.89 -4.36 -2.16
N ASN A 347 6.20 -4.12 -2.24
CA ASN A 347 6.79 -2.87 -2.73
C ASN A 347 7.94 -3.11 -3.72
N ALA A 348 8.33 -2.05 -4.45
CA ALA A 348 9.35 -2.13 -5.49
C ALA A 348 10.69 -2.67 -4.98
N THR A 349 11.19 -2.17 -3.84
CA THR A 349 12.46 -2.60 -3.24
C THR A 349 12.47 -4.09 -2.88
N ALA A 350 11.39 -4.60 -2.27
CA ALA A 350 11.29 -6.00 -1.88
C ALA A 350 11.25 -6.94 -3.10
N TYR A 351 10.49 -6.56 -4.15
CA TYR A 351 10.45 -7.31 -5.41
C TYR A 351 11.77 -7.23 -6.19
N TYR A 352 12.47 -6.10 -6.15
CA TYR A 352 13.80 -5.95 -6.74
C TYR A 352 14.80 -6.92 -6.09
N ASN A 353 14.89 -6.93 -4.76
CA ASN A 353 15.83 -7.80 -4.05
C ASN A 353 15.49 -9.29 -4.27
N LEU A 354 14.21 -9.65 -4.32
CA LEU A 354 13.79 -10.99 -4.72
C LEU A 354 14.26 -11.33 -6.15
N GLY A 355 14.11 -10.40 -7.09
CA GLY A 355 14.58 -10.56 -8.46
C GLY A 355 16.09 -10.78 -8.54
N LEU A 356 16.84 -9.99 -7.78
CA LEU A 356 18.29 -10.07 -7.69
C LEU A 356 18.75 -11.43 -7.16
N PHE A 357 18.24 -11.86 -6.01
CA PHE A 357 18.67 -13.13 -5.43
C PHE A 357 18.27 -14.33 -6.30
N ARG A 358 17.09 -14.30 -6.94
CA ARG A 358 16.69 -15.34 -7.90
C ARG A 358 17.58 -15.37 -9.14
N ALA A 359 18.00 -14.20 -9.64
CA ALA A 359 18.90 -14.13 -10.80
C ALA A 359 20.27 -14.73 -10.47
N ILE A 360 20.84 -14.39 -9.32
CA ILE A 360 22.12 -14.94 -8.84
C ILE A 360 21.98 -16.45 -8.61
N TYR A 361 20.82 -16.92 -8.14
CA TYR A 361 20.56 -18.34 -7.89
C TYR A 361 20.34 -19.16 -9.17
N GLY A 362 20.15 -18.50 -10.31
CA GLY A 362 19.87 -19.12 -11.60
C GLY A 362 18.39 -19.33 -11.91
N ASP A 363 17.47 -18.85 -11.07
CA ASP A 363 16.03 -18.79 -11.36
C ASP A 363 15.70 -17.51 -12.16
N TYR A 364 16.06 -17.53 -13.43
CA TYR A 364 15.90 -16.36 -14.30
C TYR A 364 14.43 -16.02 -14.61
N LEU A 365 13.54 -17.01 -14.62
CA LEU A 365 12.11 -16.78 -14.85
C LEU A 365 11.45 -16.14 -13.62
N GLY A 366 11.74 -16.64 -12.43
CA GLY A 366 11.28 -16.04 -11.18
C GLY A 366 11.91 -14.68 -10.91
N ALA A 367 13.17 -14.48 -11.31
CA ALA A 367 13.85 -13.19 -11.25
C ALA A 367 13.16 -12.14 -12.13
N LYS A 368 12.91 -12.50 -13.39
CA LYS A 368 12.16 -11.64 -14.31
C LYS A 368 10.78 -11.31 -13.76
N ALA A 369 10.04 -12.29 -13.25
CA ALA A 369 8.69 -12.06 -12.72
C ALA A 369 8.71 -11.09 -11.53
N ALA A 370 9.72 -11.18 -10.66
CA ALA A 370 9.91 -10.27 -9.55
C ALA A 370 10.29 -8.86 -10.03
N TYR A 371 11.20 -8.73 -11.00
CA TYR A 371 11.53 -7.42 -11.59
C TYR A 371 10.33 -6.78 -12.32
N ASP A 372 9.54 -7.55 -13.08
CA ASP A 372 8.30 -7.06 -13.71
C ASP A 372 7.26 -6.61 -12.68
N ARG A 373 7.29 -7.14 -11.46
CA ARG A 373 6.43 -6.69 -10.35
C ARG A 373 6.98 -5.41 -9.72
N ALA A 374 8.29 -5.33 -9.49
CA ALA A 374 8.93 -4.11 -9.01
C ALA A 374 8.64 -2.92 -9.95
N LEU A 375 8.82 -3.12 -11.25
CA LEU A 375 8.56 -2.13 -12.31
C LEU A 375 7.10 -1.65 -12.39
N ARG A 376 6.12 -2.46 -11.96
CA ARG A 376 4.70 -2.06 -11.96
C ARG A 376 4.29 -1.30 -10.71
N LEU A 377 5.04 -1.46 -9.62
CA LEU A 377 4.74 -0.85 -8.33
C LEU A 377 5.41 0.51 -8.16
N ASP A 378 6.41 0.82 -8.98
CA ASP A 378 7.05 2.12 -9.04
C ASP A 378 7.36 2.47 -10.50
N GLU A 379 6.70 3.51 -11.02
CA GLU A 379 6.92 4.07 -12.35
C GLU A 379 7.89 5.29 -12.31
N GLY A 380 8.51 5.58 -11.14
CA GLY A 380 9.35 6.76 -10.86
C GLY A 380 10.87 6.53 -10.67
N GLU A 381 11.59 7.53 -10.14
CA GLU A 381 13.06 7.76 -10.23
C GLU A 381 14.03 6.73 -9.59
N ASP A 382 13.57 5.69 -8.89
CA ASP A 382 14.45 4.75 -8.16
C ASP A 382 15.17 3.71 -9.05
N PHE A 383 14.98 3.76 -10.38
CA PHE A 383 15.69 2.89 -11.34
C PHE A 383 17.17 3.21 -11.52
N GLN A 384 17.60 4.45 -11.27
CA GLN A 384 19.00 4.86 -11.47
C GLN A 384 19.96 4.20 -10.47
N GLU A 385 19.49 3.89 -9.26
CA GLU A 385 20.28 3.25 -8.22
C GLU A 385 20.42 1.74 -8.46
N ALA A 386 19.36 1.08 -8.92
CA ALA A 386 19.39 -0.32 -9.36
C ALA A 386 20.33 -0.54 -10.56
N LEU A 387 20.40 0.43 -11.49
CA LEU A 387 21.38 0.45 -12.57
C LEU A 387 22.80 0.56 -11.99
N LYS A 388 23.08 1.56 -11.12
CA LYS A 388 24.36 1.79 -10.42
C LYS A 388 24.91 0.55 -9.70
N ASP A 389 24.04 -0.17 -8.98
CA ASP A 389 24.40 -1.34 -8.18
C ASP A 389 24.81 -2.56 -9.02
N LEU A 390 24.19 -2.72 -10.19
CA LEU A 390 24.64 -3.69 -11.19
C LEU A 390 25.93 -3.22 -11.89
N GLU A 391 26.20 -1.90 -11.98
CA GLU A 391 27.46 -1.39 -12.57
C GLU A 391 28.67 -1.68 -11.69
N ALA A 392 28.49 -1.60 -10.38
CA ALA A 392 29.55 -1.79 -9.40
C ALA A 392 30.04 -3.24 -9.26
N ARG A 393 29.21 -4.24 -9.62
CA ARG A 393 29.52 -5.66 -9.40
C ARG A 393 30.53 -6.24 -10.38
N GLY A 394 30.75 -5.62 -11.53
CA GLY A 394 31.75 -6.04 -12.52
C GLY A 394 31.55 -7.45 -13.12
N GLU A 395 30.51 -8.19 -12.71
CA GLU A 395 30.25 -9.54 -13.18
C GLU A 395 29.58 -9.54 -14.57
N PRO A 396 29.89 -10.54 -15.42
CA PRO A 396 29.39 -10.60 -16.80
C PRO A 396 27.87 -10.45 -16.91
N LEU A 397 27.11 -11.14 -16.04
CA LEU A 397 25.64 -11.10 -16.05
C LEU A 397 25.08 -9.74 -15.58
N ALA A 398 25.77 -9.05 -14.67
CA ALA A 398 25.36 -7.73 -14.21
C ALA A 398 25.47 -6.70 -15.36
N LEU A 399 26.55 -6.78 -16.17
CA LEU A 399 26.70 -5.94 -17.35
C LEU A 399 25.65 -6.25 -18.44
N PHE A 400 25.29 -7.52 -18.63
CA PHE A 400 24.19 -7.92 -19.51
C PHE A 400 22.82 -7.38 -19.03
N PHE A 401 22.52 -7.50 -17.74
CA PHE A 401 21.25 -7.04 -17.18
C PHE A 401 21.15 -5.51 -17.10
N ARG A 402 22.26 -4.78 -16.92
CA ARG A 402 22.29 -3.32 -17.12
C ARG A 402 21.87 -2.94 -18.53
N ALA A 403 22.46 -3.58 -19.54
CA ALA A 403 22.11 -3.33 -20.92
C ALA A 403 20.62 -3.63 -21.19
N TYR A 404 20.11 -4.72 -20.60
CA TYR A 404 18.70 -5.11 -20.67
C TYR A 404 17.74 -4.11 -20.01
N VAL A 405 18.07 -3.62 -18.82
CA VAL A 405 17.26 -2.63 -18.11
C VAL A 405 17.32 -1.29 -18.82
N ALA A 406 18.50 -0.85 -19.26
CA ALA A 406 18.67 0.38 -20.04
C ALA A 406 17.85 0.36 -21.34
N GLU A 407 17.82 -0.77 -22.06
CA GLU A 407 17.00 -0.92 -23.28
C GLU A 407 15.51 -0.70 -22.96
N ARG A 408 15.04 -1.27 -21.86
CA ARG A 408 13.63 -1.23 -21.47
C ARG A 408 13.19 0.10 -20.87
N ALA A 409 14.13 0.85 -20.30
CA ALA A 409 13.91 2.20 -19.79
C ALA A 409 14.08 3.30 -20.86
N GLY A 410 14.36 2.94 -22.12
CA GLY A 410 14.61 3.91 -23.20
C GLY A 410 15.95 4.65 -23.09
N LEU A 411 16.87 4.11 -22.29
CA LEU A 411 18.21 4.66 -22.06
C LEU A 411 19.24 4.04 -23.04
N GLU A 412 20.47 4.56 -23.04
CA GLU A 412 21.50 4.16 -24.00
C GLU A 412 22.04 2.73 -23.77
N ALA A 413 21.37 1.74 -24.35
CA ALA A 413 21.69 0.31 -24.18
C ALA A 413 22.73 -0.24 -25.17
N LYS A 414 22.91 0.41 -26.33
CA LYS A 414 23.81 -0.07 -27.41
C LYS A 414 25.25 -0.23 -26.90
N ALA A 415 25.76 0.81 -26.24
CA ALA A 415 27.12 0.83 -25.71
C ALA A 415 27.33 -0.29 -24.67
N LEU A 416 26.34 -0.54 -23.81
CA LEU A 416 26.40 -1.56 -22.77
C LEU A 416 26.39 -2.99 -23.34
N TYR A 417 25.55 -3.26 -24.35
CA TYR A 417 25.56 -4.55 -25.03
C TYR A 417 26.87 -4.80 -25.79
N ARG A 418 27.46 -3.77 -26.43
CA ARG A 418 28.79 -3.88 -27.07
C ARG A 418 29.87 -4.18 -26.04
N ALA A 419 29.91 -3.44 -24.94
CA ALA A 419 30.87 -3.64 -23.85
C ALA A 419 30.78 -5.05 -23.25
N PHE A 420 29.55 -5.57 -23.05
CA PHE A 420 29.35 -6.95 -22.59
C PHE A 420 29.89 -8.00 -23.59
N LEU A 421 29.66 -7.80 -24.88
CA LEU A 421 30.12 -8.71 -25.93
C LEU A 421 31.64 -8.69 -26.11
N GLU A 422 32.26 -7.53 -25.93
CA GLU A 422 33.72 -7.36 -25.97
C GLU A 422 34.39 -8.01 -24.76
N ALA A 423 33.86 -7.79 -23.55
CA ALA A 423 34.42 -8.35 -22.32
C ALA A 423 34.15 -9.86 -22.20
N HIS A 424 33.01 -10.35 -22.69
CA HIS A 424 32.55 -11.72 -22.44
C HIS A 424 31.97 -12.43 -23.69
N PRO A 425 32.74 -12.56 -24.80
CA PRO A 425 32.24 -13.02 -26.09
C PRO A 425 31.77 -14.48 -26.12
N ARG A 426 32.21 -15.30 -25.14
CA ARG A 426 31.85 -16.72 -25.00
C ARG A 426 30.83 -16.98 -23.89
N HIS A 427 30.37 -15.95 -23.20
CA HIS A 427 29.40 -16.09 -22.12
C HIS A 427 28.02 -16.52 -22.67
N PRO A 428 27.24 -17.39 -21.99
CA PRO A 428 25.95 -17.87 -22.50
C PRO A 428 24.97 -16.75 -22.91
N ALA A 429 25.00 -15.62 -22.20
CA ALA A 429 24.19 -14.44 -22.53
C ALA A 429 24.69 -13.63 -23.75
N ALA A 430 25.88 -13.91 -24.30
CA ALA A 430 26.43 -13.24 -25.49
C ALA A 430 25.52 -13.42 -26.71
N PHE A 431 24.84 -14.56 -26.83
CA PHE A 431 23.84 -14.75 -27.88
C PHE A 431 22.64 -13.80 -27.74
N ALA A 432 22.18 -13.57 -26.52
CA ALA A 432 21.09 -12.62 -26.26
C ALA A 432 21.53 -11.16 -26.49
N ALA A 433 22.75 -10.81 -26.07
CA ALA A 433 23.32 -9.47 -26.28
C ALA A 433 23.57 -9.16 -27.77
N ARG A 434 24.08 -10.11 -28.57
CA ARG A 434 24.23 -9.93 -30.04
C ARG A 434 22.89 -9.65 -30.70
N ARG A 435 21.83 -10.37 -30.27
CA ARG A 435 20.47 -10.13 -30.77
C ARG A 435 19.95 -8.75 -30.35
N ALA A 436 20.11 -8.36 -29.08
CA ALA A 436 19.70 -7.04 -28.62
C ALA A 436 20.46 -5.91 -29.34
N LEU A 437 21.74 -6.10 -29.63
CA LEU A 437 22.54 -5.12 -30.38
C LEU A 437 22.10 -5.01 -31.84
N ALA A 438 21.96 -6.13 -32.56
CA ALA A 438 21.49 -6.16 -33.94
C ALA A 438 20.10 -5.52 -34.10
N ARG A 439 19.28 -5.61 -33.05
CA ARG A 439 17.98 -4.94 -32.98
C ARG A 439 18.09 -3.43 -32.88
N LEU A 440 18.89 -2.94 -31.94
CA LEU A 440 19.08 -1.51 -31.71
C LEU A 440 19.70 -0.85 -32.96
N GLU A 441 20.44 -1.61 -33.77
CA GLU A 441 21.09 -1.16 -35.01
C GLU A 441 20.19 -1.18 -36.27
N GLY A 442 18.92 -1.58 -36.16
CA GLY A 442 17.96 -1.51 -37.28
C GLY A 442 17.04 -2.72 -37.41
N GLY A 443 16.53 -3.25 -36.29
CA GLY A 443 15.62 -4.39 -36.30
C GLY A 443 14.33 -4.12 -37.07
N GLU A 444 13.85 -5.13 -37.79
CA GLU A 444 12.60 -5.03 -38.55
C GLU A 444 11.39 -5.33 -37.66
N LEU A 445 10.38 -4.47 -37.73
CA LEU A 445 9.06 -4.70 -37.15
C LEU A 445 8.04 -4.80 -38.28
N ARG A 446 7.28 -5.89 -38.31
CA ARG A 446 6.23 -6.12 -39.30
C ARG A 446 4.93 -6.39 -38.58
N LEU A 447 3.86 -5.80 -39.11
CA LEU A 447 2.50 -6.03 -38.67
C LEU A 447 1.72 -6.54 -39.88
N PHE A 448 1.11 -7.71 -39.72
CA PHE A 448 0.23 -8.29 -40.71
C PHE A 448 -1.17 -8.30 -40.14
N LEU A 449 -2.13 -7.72 -40.86
CA LEU A 449 -3.54 -7.98 -40.58
C LEU A 449 -3.91 -9.33 -41.19
N GLU A 450 -4.34 -10.28 -40.36
CA GLU A 450 -4.74 -11.61 -40.82
C GLU A 450 -6.22 -11.67 -41.18
N LYS A 451 -7.10 -11.13 -40.33
CA LYS A 451 -8.55 -11.09 -40.59
C LYS A 451 -9.24 -9.98 -39.79
N LEU A 452 -10.47 -9.68 -40.19
CA LEU A 452 -11.37 -8.78 -39.46
C LEU A 452 -12.61 -9.57 -39.04
N THR A 453 -12.95 -9.52 -37.75
CA THR A 453 -14.07 -10.29 -37.18
C THR A 453 -15.04 -9.38 -36.41
N LEU A 454 -16.26 -9.87 -36.18
CA LEU A 454 -17.24 -9.20 -35.29
C LEU A 454 -17.10 -9.65 -33.84
N ILE A 455 -16.51 -10.82 -33.63
CA ILE A 455 -16.24 -11.42 -32.32
C ILE A 455 -14.77 -11.86 -32.33
N PRO A 456 -14.00 -11.62 -31.26
CA PRO A 456 -12.64 -12.13 -31.16
C PRO A 456 -12.57 -13.65 -31.40
N GLY A 457 -11.74 -14.10 -32.34
CA GLY A 457 -11.51 -15.52 -32.62
C GLY A 457 -12.39 -16.16 -33.70
N ASP A 458 -13.35 -15.43 -34.28
CA ASP A 458 -14.37 -15.98 -35.18
C ASP A 458 -14.00 -15.93 -36.69
N LEU A 459 -14.92 -16.28 -37.58
CA LEU A 459 -14.81 -16.19 -39.04
C LEU A 459 -14.70 -14.74 -39.52
N GLU A 460 -14.04 -14.55 -40.67
CA GLU A 460 -13.91 -13.24 -41.29
C GLU A 460 -15.30 -12.70 -41.69
N ALA A 461 -15.62 -11.49 -41.24
CA ALA A 461 -16.92 -10.87 -41.48
C ALA A 461 -16.78 -9.76 -42.53
N ARG A 462 -17.39 -9.93 -43.71
CA ARG A 462 -17.48 -8.88 -44.74
C ARG A 462 -18.76 -8.99 -45.57
N PRO A 463 -19.31 -7.87 -46.09
CA PRO A 463 -18.99 -6.46 -45.77
C PRO A 463 -19.39 -6.11 -44.33
N PHE A 464 -19.01 -4.97 -43.76
CA PHE A 464 -19.43 -4.54 -42.41
C PHE A 464 -20.70 -3.70 -42.45
N ARG A 465 -21.35 -3.43 -41.30
CA ARG A 465 -22.54 -2.56 -41.21
C ARG A 465 -22.40 -1.50 -40.12
N ALA A 466 -23.17 -0.42 -40.25
CA ALA A 466 -23.17 0.67 -39.29
C ALA A 466 -23.63 0.18 -37.90
N GLY A 467 -22.96 0.65 -36.86
CA GLY A 467 -23.12 0.24 -35.46
C GLY A 467 -22.32 -1.01 -35.06
N GLU A 468 -21.66 -1.71 -35.98
CA GLU A 468 -20.88 -2.92 -35.68
C GLU A 468 -19.47 -2.57 -35.20
N ALA A 469 -18.98 -3.32 -34.19
CA ALA A 469 -17.58 -3.29 -33.76
C ALA A 469 -16.74 -4.24 -34.62
N VAL A 470 -15.60 -3.76 -35.09
CA VAL A 470 -14.65 -4.55 -35.87
C VAL A 470 -13.45 -4.89 -35.02
N PHE A 471 -13.10 -6.18 -34.95
CA PHE A 471 -11.96 -6.72 -34.22
C PHE A 471 -10.86 -7.13 -35.21
N PRO A 472 -9.75 -6.38 -35.29
CA PRO A 472 -8.67 -6.71 -36.20
C PRO A 472 -7.75 -7.77 -35.60
N GLU A 473 -7.68 -8.95 -36.20
CA GLU A 473 -6.69 -9.96 -35.80
C GLU A 473 -5.39 -9.73 -36.55
N VAL A 474 -4.31 -9.52 -35.79
CA VAL A 474 -2.99 -9.20 -36.31
C VAL A 474 -1.97 -10.26 -35.93
N ARG A 475 -1.00 -10.47 -36.80
CA ARG A 475 0.26 -11.14 -36.50
C ARG A 475 1.39 -10.12 -36.52
N LEU A 476 2.02 -9.96 -35.38
CA LEU A 476 3.20 -9.14 -35.19
C LEU A 476 4.44 -10.01 -35.37
N GLU A 477 5.43 -9.50 -36.09
CA GLU A 477 6.75 -10.12 -36.21
C GLU A 477 7.84 -9.08 -35.96
N GLY A 478 8.76 -9.41 -35.05
CA GLY A 478 9.90 -8.58 -34.73
C GLY A 478 11.20 -9.35 -34.95
N ARG A 479 12.15 -8.75 -35.68
CA ARG A 479 13.50 -9.29 -35.83
C ARG A 479 14.49 -8.44 -35.04
N PRO A 480 15.20 -9.02 -34.04
CA PRO A 480 15.12 -10.41 -33.56
C PRO A 480 13.96 -10.71 -32.61
N TYR A 481 13.22 -9.70 -32.11
CA TYR A 481 12.00 -9.86 -31.30
C TYR A 481 11.13 -8.58 -31.27
N LEU A 482 9.92 -8.65 -30.71
CA LEU A 482 8.95 -7.54 -30.62
C LEU A 482 9.32 -6.50 -29.54
N LEU A 483 9.12 -5.20 -29.83
CA LEU A 483 9.26 -4.07 -28.88
C LEU A 483 8.03 -4.00 -28.00
N ARG A 484 8.12 -3.59 -26.72
CA ARG A 484 6.90 -3.23 -25.98
C ARG A 484 6.38 -1.91 -26.53
N ALA A 485 5.19 -1.94 -27.11
CA ALA A 485 4.46 -0.78 -27.60
C ALA A 485 2.95 -1.06 -27.38
N PRO A 486 2.09 -0.03 -27.31
CA PRO A 486 0.66 -0.26 -27.39
C PRO A 486 0.29 -0.77 -28.78
N LEU A 487 -0.73 -1.62 -28.84
CA LEU A 487 -1.41 -1.98 -30.08
C LEU A 487 -2.63 -1.07 -30.23
N GLU A 488 -2.69 -0.36 -31.33
CA GLU A 488 -3.67 0.70 -31.57
C GLU A 488 -4.50 0.39 -32.81
N SER A 489 -5.75 0.81 -32.79
CA SER A 489 -6.63 0.86 -33.97
C SER A 489 -7.14 2.29 -34.12
N LEU A 490 -7.07 2.81 -35.35
CA LEU A 490 -7.56 4.12 -35.74
C LEU A 490 -8.48 3.97 -36.95
N LEU A 491 -9.58 4.70 -36.96
CA LEU A 491 -10.55 4.68 -38.04
C LEU A 491 -10.60 6.05 -38.70
N PHE A 492 -10.42 6.08 -40.01
CA PHE A 492 -10.46 7.30 -40.82
C PHE A 492 -11.63 7.28 -41.81
N ARG A 493 -12.29 8.42 -41.98
CA ARG A 493 -13.29 8.67 -43.03
C ARG A 493 -12.86 9.91 -43.79
N GLU A 494 -12.70 9.79 -45.11
CA GLU A 494 -12.28 10.91 -45.98
C GLU A 494 -10.99 11.65 -45.53
N GLY A 495 -10.14 10.96 -44.76
CA GLY A 495 -8.89 11.51 -44.23
C GLY A 495 -8.96 12.08 -42.81
N GLU A 496 -10.17 12.19 -42.23
CA GLU A 496 -10.36 12.61 -40.83
C GLU A 496 -10.44 11.39 -39.90
N GLU A 497 -9.78 11.48 -38.74
CA GLU A 497 -9.88 10.47 -37.68
C GLU A 497 -11.25 10.55 -37.00
N VAL A 498 -12.01 9.46 -37.05
CA VAL A 498 -13.37 9.36 -36.49
C VAL A 498 -13.44 8.39 -35.31
N GLY A 499 -12.35 7.70 -34.97
CA GLY A 499 -12.28 6.82 -33.81
C GLY A 499 -10.88 6.26 -33.56
N ARG A 500 -10.54 6.06 -32.28
CA ARG A 500 -9.26 5.51 -31.85
C ARG A 500 -9.42 4.68 -30.58
N ALA A 501 -8.69 3.57 -30.51
CA ALA A 501 -8.61 2.72 -29.34
C ALA A 501 -7.20 2.11 -29.21
N GLU A 502 -6.74 1.93 -27.97
CA GLU A 502 -5.41 1.38 -27.67
C GLU A 502 -5.47 0.32 -26.57
N LYS A 503 -4.57 -0.67 -26.63
CA LYS A 503 -4.34 -1.60 -25.52
C LYS A 503 -2.84 -1.89 -25.33
N PRO A 504 -2.36 -2.03 -24.08
CA PRO A 504 -1.01 -2.48 -23.83
C PRO A 504 -0.85 -3.97 -24.19
N LEU A 505 0.29 -4.35 -24.75
CA LEU A 505 0.62 -5.76 -25.01
C LEU A 505 1.67 -6.28 -24.03
N GLY A 506 1.31 -7.36 -23.33
CA GLY A 506 2.21 -8.09 -22.42
C GLY A 506 2.64 -9.41 -23.03
N PHE A 507 3.96 -9.61 -23.22
CA PHE A 507 4.51 -10.86 -23.73
C PHE A 507 5.88 -11.20 -23.11
N PRO A 508 6.29 -12.49 -23.13
CA PRO A 508 7.62 -12.92 -22.68
C PRO A 508 8.76 -12.21 -23.44
N PRO A 509 9.99 -12.16 -22.89
CA PRO A 509 11.13 -11.60 -23.61
C PRO A 509 11.50 -12.49 -24.80
N LEU A 510 12.10 -11.88 -25.82
CA LEU A 510 12.57 -12.57 -27.04
C LEU A 510 11.43 -13.17 -27.89
N THR A 511 10.17 -12.82 -27.62
CA THR A 511 9.05 -13.16 -28.49
C THR A 511 9.29 -12.56 -29.88
N ALA A 512 9.56 -13.43 -30.85
CA ALA A 512 9.81 -13.07 -32.25
C ALA A 512 8.52 -12.80 -33.03
N GLY A 513 7.40 -13.36 -32.58
CA GLY A 513 6.10 -13.09 -33.16
C GLY A 513 4.96 -13.37 -32.19
N LEU A 514 3.86 -12.67 -32.38
CA LEU A 514 2.67 -12.71 -31.53
C LEU A 514 1.43 -12.56 -32.42
N LYS A 515 0.44 -13.43 -32.22
CA LYS A 515 -0.91 -13.20 -32.76
C LYS A 515 -1.76 -12.57 -31.68
N GLU A 516 -2.48 -11.52 -32.03
CA GLU A 516 -3.29 -10.75 -31.09
C GLU A 516 -4.50 -10.11 -31.78
N VAL A 517 -5.51 -9.77 -31.00
CA VAL A 517 -6.72 -9.06 -31.45
C VAL A 517 -6.55 -7.58 -31.10
N ALA A 518 -6.40 -6.69 -32.06
CA ALA A 518 -6.30 -5.25 -31.81
C ALA A 518 -7.59 -4.70 -31.16
N PRO A 519 -7.52 -3.56 -30.45
CA PRO A 519 -8.70 -2.92 -29.86
C PRO A 519 -9.80 -2.71 -30.91
N ALA A 520 -11.04 -3.04 -30.55
CA ALA A 520 -12.16 -2.88 -31.47
C ALA A 520 -12.53 -1.41 -31.69
N LEU A 521 -13.06 -1.13 -32.88
CA LEU A 521 -13.67 0.15 -33.20
C LEU A 521 -15.07 -0.07 -33.77
N THR A 522 -16.03 0.73 -33.29
CA THR A 522 -17.39 0.75 -33.81
C THR A 522 -17.47 1.62 -35.06
N LEU A 523 -18.07 1.07 -36.12
CA LEU A 523 -18.29 1.79 -37.38
C LEU A 523 -19.56 2.63 -37.24
N PRO A 524 -19.50 3.97 -37.28
CA PRO A 524 -20.64 4.79 -36.87
C PRO A 524 -21.78 4.82 -37.90
N GLU A 525 -21.47 4.92 -39.19
CA GLU A 525 -22.46 5.13 -40.25
C GLU A 525 -22.11 4.33 -41.52
N PRO A 526 -23.06 4.14 -42.45
CA PRO A 526 -22.76 3.58 -43.76
C PRO A 526 -21.80 4.49 -44.54
N GLY A 527 -20.78 3.90 -45.19
CA GLY A 527 -19.76 4.66 -45.89
C GLY A 527 -18.47 3.89 -46.13
N ARG A 528 -17.46 4.61 -46.65
CA ARG A 528 -16.10 4.11 -46.86
C ARG A 528 -15.18 4.61 -45.77
N TYR A 529 -14.44 3.70 -45.17
CA TYR A 529 -13.48 3.98 -44.11
C TYR A 529 -12.12 3.37 -44.42
N THR A 530 -11.09 3.88 -43.78
CA THR A 530 -9.77 3.25 -43.71
C THR A 530 -9.48 2.92 -42.26
N LEU A 531 -9.31 1.64 -41.96
CA LEU A 531 -8.83 1.16 -40.67
C LEU A 531 -7.30 1.10 -40.69
N GLU A 532 -6.66 1.84 -39.80
CA GLU A 532 -5.23 1.74 -39.50
C GLU A 532 -5.02 0.97 -38.22
N VAL A 533 -4.25 -0.12 -38.27
CA VAL A 533 -3.78 -0.83 -37.08
C VAL A 533 -2.30 -0.58 -36.92
N ARG A 534 -1.88 -0.08 -35.75
CA ARG A 534 -0.51 0.37 -35.48
C ARG A 534 0.11 -0.35 -34.29
N TYR A 535 1.40 -0.65 -34.40
CA TYR A 535 2.22 -1.18 -33.32
C TYR A 535 3.64 -0.62 -33.43
N GLY A 536 4.00 0.33 -32.57
CA GLY A 536 5.22 1.12 -32.73
C GLY A 536 5.22 1.85 -34.08
N GLU A 537 6.30 1.69 -34.85
CA GLU A 537 6.42 2.26 -36.21
C GLU A 537 5.72 1.43 -37.30
N ALA A 538 5.30 0.19 -37.00
CA ALA A 538 4.65 -0.67 -37.98
C ALA A 538 3.16 -0.39 -38.05
N LYS A 539 2.62 -0.30 -39.27
CA LYS A 539 1.19 -0.08 -39.51
C LYS A 539 0.64 -0.92 -40.66
N ALA A 540 -0.63 -1.29 -40.56
CA ALA A 540 -1.41 -1.86 -41.66
C ALA A 540 -2.65 -1.01 -41.92
N LEU A 541 -2.94 -0.76 -43.19
CA LEU A 541 -4.08 0.03 -43.65
C LEU A 541 -5.05 -0.86 -44.42
N VAL A 542 -6.32 -0.82 -44.06
CA VAL A 542 -7.36 -1.62 -44.73
C VAL A 542 -8.59 -0.77 -45.07
N PRO A 543 -8.99 -0.73 -46.35
CA PRO A 543 -10.25 -0.11 -46.73
C PRO A 543 -11.44 -0.97 -46.25
N LEU A 544 -12.44 -0.30 -45.69
CA LEU A 544 -13.69 -0.90 -45.23
C LEU A 544 -14.86 -0.24 -45.98
N GLU A 545 -15.79 -1.08 -46.46
CA GLU A 545 -17.10 -0.63 -46.92
C GLU A 545 -18.16 -1.06 -45.91
N VAL A 546 -18.94 -0.08 -45.45
CA VAL A 546 -19.95 -0.23 -44.41
C VAL A 546 -21.34 -0.06 -45.01
N GLY A 547 -22.13 -1.13 -44.97
CA GLY A 547 -23.52 -1.19 -45.43
C GLY A 547 -24.55 -0.85 -44.34
N PRO A 548 -25.85 -0.93 -44.67
CA PRO A 548 -26.93 -0.66 -43.73
C PRO A 548 -27.02 -1.70 -42.60
N PRO A 549 -27.53 -1.37 -41.40
CA PRO A 549 -27.60 -2.26 -40.21
C PRO A 549 -28.22 -3.65 -40.46
N SER A 550 -27.81 -4.69 -39.69
CA SER A 550 -28.38 -6.05 -39.71
C SER A 550 -28.76 -6.52 -38.31
N LEU A 551 -29.98 -7.00 -38.11
CA LEU A 551 -30.34 -7.64 -36.83
C LEU A 551 -29.60 -8.96 -36.61
N ALA A 552 -29.56 -9.84 -37.62
CA ALA A 552 -28.96 -11.18 -37.49
C ALA A 552 -27.50 -11.15 -37.10
N ARG A 553 -26.74 -10.20 -37.64
CA ARG A 553 -25.32 -10.06 -37.33
C ARG A 553 -25.08 -9.45 -35.96
N ARG A 554 -25.89 -8.47 -35.56
CA ARG A 554 -25.78 -7.85 -34.24
C ARG A 554 -26.09 -8.85 -33.13
N LEU A 555 -27.10 -9.70 -33.31
CA LEU A 555 -27.40 -10.80 -32.38
C LEU A 555 -26.21 -11.77 -32.30
N TYR A 556 -25.72 -12.23 -33.46
CA TYR A 556 -24.57 -13.13 -33.53
C TYR A 556 -23.34 -12.55 -32.81
N ALA A 557 -23.02 -11.27 -33.04
CA ALA A 557 -21.88 -10.57 -32.41
C ALA A 557 -21.98 -10.50 -30.87
N LEU A 558 -23.21 -10.46 -30.32
CA LEU A 558 -23.46 -10.51 -28.88
C LEU A 558 -23.43 -11.94 -28.31
N GLY A 559 -23.13 -12.95 -29.13
CA GLY A 559 -23.22 -14.37 -28.76
C GLY A 559 -24.66 -14.88 -28.66
N LEU A 560 -25.64 -14.07 -29.07
CA LEU A 560 -27.06 -14.43 -29.03
C LEU A 560 -27.38 -15.29 -30.25
N THR A 561 -27.78 -16.53 -29.99
CA THR A 561 -28.16 -17.49 -31.03
C THR A 561 -29.64 -17.81 -30.88
N PRO A 562 -30.55 -17.15 -31.63
CA PRO A 562 -31.97 -17.48 -31.62
C PRO A 562 -32.16 -18.95 -31.98
N LYS A 563 -32.88 -19.68 -31.14
CA LYS A 563 -33.22 -21.10 -31.32
C LYS A 563 -34.72 -21.27 -31.43
N ASP A 564 -35.16 -22.31 -32.12
CA ASP A 564 -36.55 -22.76 -32.05
C ASP A 564 -36.84 -23.50 -30.73
N LEU A 565 -38.10 -23.90 -30.50
CA LEU A 565 -38.54 -24.65 -29.31
C LEU A 565 -37.81 -25.99 -29.10
N SER A 566 -37.17 -26.54 -30.14
CA SER A 566 -36.37 -27.77 -30.05
C SER A 566 -34.93 -27.51 -29.57
N GLY A 567 -34.54 -26.23 -29.47
CA GLY A 567 -33.18 -25.81 -29.17
C GLY A 567 -32.27 -25.72 -30.40
N THR A 568 -32.82 -25.87 -31.61
CA THR A 568 -32.05 -25.79 -32.85
C THR A 568 -31.83 -24.32 -33.24
N PRO A 569 -30.58 -23.88 -33.52
CA PRO A 569 -30.32 -22.52 -34.00
C PRO A 569 -31.05 -22.20 -35.29
N LEU A 570 -31.72 -21.05 -35.34
CA LEU A 570 -32.43 -20.60 -36.54
C LEU A 570 -31.50 -20.27 -37.69
N LEU A 571 -30.27 -19.83 -37.41
CA LEU A 571 -29.26 -19.52 -38.41
C LEU A 571 -27.95 -20.21 -38.08
N THR A 572 -27.27 -20.69 -39.10
CA THR A 572 -25.85 -21.01 -38.99
C THR A 572 -25.01 -19.72 -38.91
N PRO A 573 -23.80 -19.76 -38.33
CA PRO A 573 -22.88 -18.61 -38.33
C PRO A 573 -22.66 -17.99 -39.71
N LYS A 574 -22.51 -18.83 -40.74
CA LYS A 574 -22.32 -18.39 -42.13
C LYS A 574 -23.54 -17.62 -42.67
N GLU A 575 -24.75 -18.07 -42.32
CA GLU A 575 -25.98 -17.40 -42.73
C GLU A 575 -26.18 -16.09 -41.96
N ALA A 576 -25.95 -16.08 -40.64
CA ALA A 576 -26.04 -14.88 -39.81
C ALA A 576 -25.08 -13.78 -40.30
N LEU A 577 -23.86 -14.16 -40.66
CA LEU A 577 -22.83 -13.25 -41.20
C LEU A 577 -23.03 -12.91 -42.69
N GLY A 578 -23.96 -13.55 -43.40
CA GLY A 578 -24.20 -13.35 -44.82
C GLY A 578 -25.04 -12.12 -45.17
N PRO A 579 -25.13 -11.74 -46.47
CA PRO A 579 -25.94 -10.62 -46.93
C PRO A 579 -27.45 -10.84 -46.69
N GLU A 580 -27.90 -12.09 -46.69
CA GLU A 580 -29.31 -12.46 -46.49
C GLU A 580 -29.67 -12.75 -45.01
N GLY A 581 -28.71 -12.63 -44.09
CA GLY A 581 -28.88 -13.06 -42.69
C GLY A 581 -30.09 -12.46 -41.99
N GLU A 582 -30.34 -11.15 -42.15
CA GLU A 582 -31.53 -10.50 -41.56
C GLU A 582 -32.83 -11.05 -42.17
N ARG A 583 -32.87 -11.25 -43.49
CA ARG A 583 -34.06 -11.80 -44.16
C ARG A 583 -34.36 -13.20 -43.60
N LEU A 584 -33.35 -14.07 -43.57
CA LEU A 584 -33.48 -15.44 -43.09
C LEU A 584 -33.84 -15.50 -41.60
N LEU A 585 -33.29 -14.60 -40.77
CA LEU A 585 -33.66 -14.49 -39.36
C LEU A 585 -35.15 -14.23 -39.22
N LEU A 586 -35.66 -13.18 -39.89
CA LEU A 586 -37.06 -12.79 -39.78
C LEU A 586 -37.97 -13.89 -40.32
N GLU A 587 -37.65 -14.47 -41.48
CA GLU A 587 -38.44 -15.56 -42.10
C GLU A 587 -38.53 -16.79 -41.18
N ARG A 588 -37.41 -17.30 -40.67
CA ARG A 588 -37.38 -18.52 -39.85
C ARG A 588 -37.99 -18.31 -38.46
N THR A 589 -37.87 -17.11 -37.89
CA THR A 589 -38.55 -16.78 -36.63
C THR A 589 -40.06 -16.73 -36.81
N LEU A 590 -40.55 -16.15 -37.92
CA LEU A 590 -41.99 -16.16 -38.23
C LEU A 590 -42.53 -17.58 -38.36
N GLU A 591 -41.77 -18.49 -38.96
CA GLU A 591 -42.12 -19.91 -39.06
C GLU A 591 -42.18 -20.58 -37.67
N ALA A 592 -41.14 -20.42 -36.85
CA ALA A 592 -41.07 -20.99 -35.51
C ALA A 592 -42.25 -20.53 -34.61
N LEU A 593 -42.62 -19.25 -34.68
CA LEU A 593 -43.77 -18.71 -33.94
C LEU A 593 -45.09 -19.34 -34.40
N LYS A 594 -45.29 -19.54 -35.70
CA LYS A 594 -46.49 -20.17 -36.27
C LYS A 594 -46.60 -21.64 -35.86
N GLU A 595 -45.49 -22.36 -35.86
CA GLU A 595 -45.43 -23.76 -35.42
C GLU A 595 -45.75 -23.91 -33.93
N ALA A 596 -45.35 -22.93 -33.11
CA ALA A 596 -45.65 -22.91 -31.69
C ALA A 596 -47.09 -22.52 -31.34
N ALA A 597 -47.79 -21.79 -32.22
CA ALA A 597 -49.14 -21.29 -31.98
C ALA A 597 -50.16 -22.35 -31.49
N PRO A 598 -50.25 -23.57 -32.06
CA PRO A 598 -51.16 -24.62 -31.56
C PRO A 598 -50.81 -25.14 -30.16
N LEU A 599 -49.57 -24.95 -29.69
CA LEU A 599 -49.11 -25.40 -28.37
C LEU A 599 -49.49 -24.40 -27.25
N ALA A 600 -49.71 -23.13 -27.61
CA ALA A 600 -50.07 -22.06 -26.68
C ALA A 600 -51.52 -22.17 -26.20
N THR A 601 -51.81 -23.15 -25.34
CA THR A 601 -53.17 -23.51 -24.89
C THR A 601 -53.51 -23.08 -23.47
N SER A 602 -52.54 -22.57 -22.70
CA SER A 602 -52.78 -22.16 -21.32
C SER A 602 -53.71 -20.92 -21.24
N PRO A 603 -54.44 -20.73 -20.13
CA PRO A 603 -55.32 -19.58 -19.96
C PRO A 603 -54.61 -18.23 -20.09
N SER A 604 -53.35 -18.13 -19.66
CA SER A 604 -52.54 -16.91 -19.80
C SER A 604 -52.18 -16.56 -21.23
N LEU A 605 -52.15 -17.54 -22.14
CA LEU A 605 -51.78 -17.36 -23.56
C LEU A 605 -53.00 -17.21 -24.48
N THR A 606 -54.18 -17.61 -24.00
CA THR A 606 -55.45 -17.54 -24.73
C THR A 606 -56.34 -16.38 -24.28
N ALA A 607 -56.05 -15.75 -23.13
CA ALA A 607 -56.70 -14.51 -22.72
C ALA A 607 -56.22 -13.31 -23.57
N PRO A 608 -57.09 -12.33 -23.86
CA PRO A 608 -56.70 -11.10 -24.55
C PRO A 608 -55.68 -10.27 -23.74
N LEU A 609 -54.68 -9.72 -24.43
CA LEU A 609 -53.68 -8.85 -23.81
C LEU A 609 -54.33 -7.57 -23.28
N PRO A 610 -54.03 -7.15 -22.03
CA PRO A 610 -54.72 -6.05 -21.38
C PRO A 610 -54.26 -4.66 -21.84
N LYS A 611 -53.04 -4.54 -22.38
CA LYS A 611 -52.39 -3.27 -22.76
C LYS A 611 -51.40 -3.49 -23.92
N GLY A 612 -50.94 -2.41 -24.54
CA GLY A 612 -49.92 -2.44 -25.60
C GLY A 612 -50.50 -2.41 -27.02
N PRO A 613 -49.63 -2.44 -28.05
CA PRO A 613 -50.04 -2.29 -29.46
C PRO A 613 -50.95 -3.43 -29.99
N TYR A 614 -51.09 -4.53 -29.23
CA TYR A 614 -51.93 -5.69 -29.56
C TYR A 614 -53.05 -5.94 -28.54
N GLN A 615 -53.44 -4.91 -27.78
CA GLN A 615 -54.55 -5.00 -26.82
C GLN A 615 -55.79 -5.63 -27.46
N GLY A 616 -56.39 -6.60 -26.76
CA GLY A 616 -57.58 -7.31 -27.24
C GLY A 616 -57.31 -8.55 -28.10
N LYS A 617 -56.06 -8.82 -28.50
CA LYS A 617 -55.66 -10.12 -29.09
C LYS A 617 -55.02 -11.02 -28.05
N SER A 618 -55.18 -12.33 -28.18
CA SER A 618 -54.44 -13.30 -27.35
C SER A 618 -53.04 -13.56 -27.90
N VAL A 619 -52.11 -14.02 -27.06
CA VAL A 619 -50.77 -14.44 -27.52
C VAL A 619 -50.88 -15.53 -28.58
N GLN A 620 -51.79 -16.49 -28.39
CA GLN A 620 -52.05 -17.55 -29.37
C GLN A 620 -52.47 -16.98 -30.75
N GLU A 621 -53.32 -15.95 -30.79
CA GLU A 621 -53.72 -15.31 -32.04
C GLU A 621 -52.56 -14.57 -32.73
N ILE A 622 -51.68 -13.94 -31.95
CA ILE A 622 -50.49 -13.25 -32.48
C ILE A 622 -49.51 -14.27 -33.06
N LEU A 623 -49.28 -15.39 -32.37
CA LEU A 623 -48.42 -16.48 -32.86
C LEU A 623 -48.96 -17.14 -34.15
N LYS A 624 -50.28 -17.19 -34.36
CA LYS A 624 -50.88 -17.73 -35.60
C LYS A 624 -50.56 -16.87 -36.83
N ASN A 625 -50.44 -15.55 -36.66
CA ASN A 625 -50.17 -14.64 -37.76
C ASN A 625 -49.25 -13.47 -37.35
N PRO A 626 -47.97 -13.75 -37.04
CA PRO A 626 -47.01 -12.74 -36.65
C PRO A 626 -46.60 -11.88 -37.86
N SER A 627 -46.37 -10.59 -37.64
CA SER A 627 -45.89 -9.68 -38.69
C SER A 627 -44.35 -9.53 -38.66
N PRO A 628 -43.68 -9.38 -39.81
CA PRO A 628 -42.22 -9.15 -39.85
C PRO A 628 -41.76 -7.96 -39.01
N ASP A 629 -42.52 -6.86 -39.01
CA ASP A 629 -42.21 -5.66 -38.21
C ASP A 629 -42.25 -5.92 -36.71
N LEU A 630 -43.11 -6.84 -36.26
CA LEU A 630 -43.22 -7.22 -34.85
C LEU A 630 -42.02 -8.07 -34.42
N VAL A 631 -41.62 -9.02 -35.27
CA VAL A 631 -40.41 -9.82 -35.03
C VAL A 631 -39.15 -8.95 -35.04
N ARG A 632 -39.10 -7.95 -35.93
CA ARG A 632 -38.03 -6.94 -35.96
C ARG A 632 -37.97 -6.16 -34.64
N ALA A 633 -39.11 -5.62 -34.18
CA ALA A 633 -39.20 -4.88 -32.92
C ALA A 633 -38.80 -5.74 -31.70
N PHE A 634 -39.17 -7.02 -31.70
CA PHE A 634 -38.71 -7.96 -30.68
C PHE A 634 -37.19 -8.08 -30.66
N TYR A 635 -36.57 -8.28 -31.82
CA TYR A 635 -35.11 -8.39 -31.87
C TYR A 635 -34.40 -7.08 -31.56
N GLU A 636 -34.98 -5.93 -31.90
CA GLU A 636 -34.47 -4.63 -31.44
C GLU A 636 -34.51 -4.53 -29.91
N HIS A 637 -35.59 -4.96 -29.28
CA HIS A 637 -35.69 -5.04 -27.82
C HIS A 637 -34.66 -6.01 -27.22
N VAL A 638 -34.44 -7.18 -27.83
CA VAL A 638 -33.42 -8.15 -27.42
C VAL A 638 -32.00 -7.57 -27.53
N LEU A 639 -31.73 -6.75 -28.55
CA LEU A 639 -30.42 -6.10 -28.68
C LEU A 639 -30.15 -5.08 -27.57
N GLU A 640 -31.19 -4.47 -27.01
CA GLU A 640 -31.09 -3.58 -25.86
C GLU A 640 -31.10 -4.34 -24.52
N ASN A 641 -31.77 -5.51 -24.47
CA ASN A 641 -31.99 -6.34 -23.28
C ASN A 641 -31.68 -7.82 -23.61
N PRO A 642 -30.39 -8.23 -23.69
CA PRO A 642 -29.99 -9.57 -24.15
C PRO A 642 -30.64 -10.74 -23.38
N GLU A 643 -30.98 -10.54 -22.12
CA GLU A 643 -31.68 -11.49 -21.25
C GLU A 643 -33.09 -11.85 -21.75
N ALA A 644 -33.73 -11.00 -22.56
CA ALA A 644 -35.06 -11.27 -23.13
C ALA A 644 -35.04 -12.44 -24.13
N LEU A 645 -33.86 -12.78 -24.67
CA LEU A 645 -33.65 -14.01 -25.43
C LEU A 645 -33.01 -15.10 -24.54
N GLY A 646 -32.06 -14.73 -23.68
CA GLY A 646 -31.48 -15.60 -22.65
C GLY A 646 -30.88 -16.92 -23.17
N GLU A 647 -30.89 -17.97 -22.33
CA GLU A 647 -30.64 -19.37 -22.76
C GLU A 647 -31.89 -20.04 -23.38
N ASN A 648 -33.03 -19.34 -23.36
CA ASN A 648 -34.33 -19.81 -23.82
C ASN A 648 -34.43 -19.74 -25.36
N ASP A 649 -35.45 -20.39 -25.91
CA ASP A 649 -35.77 -20.30 -27.34
C ASP A 649 -36.50 -18.99 -27.68
N VAL A 650 -36.48 -18.65 -28.97
CA VAL A 650 -37.06 -17.42 -29.50
C VAL A 650 -38.55 -17.30 -29.21
N VAL A 651 -39.28 -18.43 -29.13
CA VAL A 651 -40.74 -18.41 -28.96
C VAL A 651 -41.07 -18.03 -27.53
N ASN A 652 -40.43 -18.66 -26.55
CA ASN A 652 -40.65 -18.35 -25.14
C ASN A 652 -40.24 -16.91 -24.81
N GLY A 653 -39.06 -16.46 -25.28
CA GLY A 653 -38.66 -15.06 -25.10
C GLY A 653 -39.62 -14.07 -25.75
N PHE A 654 -40.15 -14.39 -26.94
CA PHE A 654 -41.15 -13.57 -27.62
C PHE A 654 -42.50 -13.52 -26.88
N VAL A 655 -42.93 -14.65 -26.31
CA VAL A 655 -44.15 -14.74 -25.50
C VAL A 655 -44.01 -13.94 -24.22
N GLU A 656 -42.89 -14.08 -23.50
CA GLU A 656 -42.60 -13.31 -22.29
C GLU A 656 -42.58 -11.81 -22.59
N TRP A 657 -41.94 -11.41 -23.70
CA TRP A 657 -41.92 -10.01 -24.14
C TRP A 657 -43.32 -9.46 -24.46
N LEU A 658 -44.19 -10.24 -25.08
CA LEU A 658 -45.58 -9.84 -25.36
C LEU A 658 -46.44 -9.72 -24.11
N LEU A 659 -46.20 -10.58 -23.11
CA LEU A 659 -46.90 -10.53 -21.83
C LEU A 659 -46.42 -9.36 -20.97
N GLY A 660 -45.17 -8.92 -21.19
CA GLY A 660 -44.49 -7.89 -20.41
C GLY A 660 -44.13 -8.40 -19.00
N PRO A 661 -43.26 -7.67 -18.26
CA PRO A 661 -43.16 -7.83 -16.82
C PRO A 661 -44.45 -7.41 -16.09
#